data_AF-A0A6N6MBG8-F1
#
_entry.id   AF-A0A6N6MBG8-F1
#
_cell.length_a   1.000
_cell.length_b   1.000
_cell.length_c   1.000
_cell.angle_alpha   90.00
_cell.angle_beta   90.00
_cell.angle_gamma   90.00
#
_symmetry.space_group_name_H-M   'P 1'
#
loop_
_entity.id
_entity.type
_entity.pdbx_description
1 polymer ?
#
loop_
_entity_poly.entity_id
_entity_poly.type
_entity_poly.pdbx_seq_one_letter_code
_entity_poly.pdbx_strand_id
1 'polypeptide(L)'
;MRLILRHTVALFLSLITLVATGQNTQDSQETSNDSTDTEKVWKPTFTLGSGVLTYYGDLSKGFRINRPSNSQFAFRLGVEQKVTNYLDAELYLLYGNVAANERSLNFNRNFSTSITAGGVQVKYNFHHLLKENRTAEPYVGVGFEALEFNAKTDLYDEYGNTYHYWDDGTIRNLPQTAENQNRAIRIQRDYEYETDVRELYSEQLGYYDNFAFAIPVSAGMSINLTSRMRFDFGATYHFTFTDKMDGSTPSLWSEPKGDSQNDQLLYVGAGFSFNFNKDKTTKSGPKSDPYANDDPFIADVQDDLDQDGIVNLWDQCPNTPVGIPVDEKGCAVDTDGDGVPDYKDEELNTPQNTPVDSLGVALSDEELAEMARQFNDTTGNYSPIDNETYTVDVTAIRTQRTRNVRDRSYAVKIGEFDESIPDELINEILSLPDVETFDKDGTIIVALGDYNSIAEATAKRGELKQQGIDSEGVISRDKLGNVKDIADAGSATSSGSQSGSGGTSTGKSTGTGSGSDGEKTRSLEGKTVDKNKTVYRVQIGAFSKKPDRRTLSNVPNLVSFKGKDGLIRAYAGEFTDYKKAAELKIEMIQKGYDGAYVVALKGGDRITLQEAKATVVQDDLGVPKDRKLTEDEKENNLRFKVQIGAFKKEVPTATLEKYMQLDNLEQKQQPNGVTKYVAGNFKSYEAAKAFKDELRKQGFDGAFVVGEWKGQIFSAEKAIELSK
;
A
#
# COMPACT_ATOMS: atom_id res chain seq x y z
N MET A 1 23.80 -1.47 35.47
CA MET A 1 22.33 -1.63 35.41
C MET A 1 21.61 -1.45 36.75
N ARG A 2 21.80 -2.31 37.78
CA ARG A 2 21.05 -2.20 39.07
C ARG A 2 21.31 -0.93 39.91
N LEU A 3 22.48 -0.29 39.77
CA LEU A 3 22.82 0.90 40.57
C LEU A 3 22.18 2.19 40.02
N ILE A 4 22.11 2.30 38.69
CA ILE A 4 21.65 3.49 37.97
C ILE A 4 20.12 3.54 37.93
N LEU A 5 19.46 2.40 37.67
CA LEU A 5 18.00 2.27 37.83
C LEU A 5 17.56 2.59 39.27
N ARG A 6 18.37 2.24 40.27
CA ARG A 6 18.13 2.65 41.66
C ARG A 6 18.28 4.16 41.86
N HIS A 7 19.21 4.81 41.17
CA HIS A 7 19.41 6.25 41.30
C HIS A 7 18.33 7.04 40.57
N THR A 8 17.92 6.64 39.36
CA THR A 8 16.81 7.30 38.64
C THR A 8 15.47 7.08 39.34
N VAL A 9 15.18 5.88 39.83
CA VAL A 9 13.99 5.59 40.65
C VAL A 9 14.04 6.32 41.99
N ALA A 10 15.19 6.39 42.66
CA ALA A 10 15.34 7.15 43.91
C ALA A 10 15.21 8.66 43.69
N LEU A 11 15.75 9.19 42.58
CA LEU A 11 15.64 10.61 42.23
C LEU A 11 14.19 10.96 41.87
N PHE A 12 13.49 10.06 41.15
CA PHE A 12 12.06 10.15 40.88
C PHE A 12 11.20 10.12 42.15
N LEU A 13 11.45 9.16 43.06
CA LEU A 13 10.81 9.10 44.39
C LEU A 13 11.13 10.34 45.25
N SER A 14 12.35 10.87 45.15
CA SER A 14 12.76 12.10 45.85
C SER A 14 12.08 13.35 45.27
N LEU A 15 11.86 13.40 43.94
CA LEU A 15 11.18 14.52 43.29
C LEU A 15 9.69 14.51 43.61
N ILE A 16 9.06 13.33 43.66
CA ILE A 16 7.67 13.16 44.13
C ILE A 16 7.52 13.67 45.57
N THR A 17 8.47 13.33 46.45
CA THR A 17 8.44 13.80 47.85
C THR A 17 8.77 15.29 47.98
N LEU A 18 9.63 15.86 47.13
CA LEU A 18 9.93 17.30 47.13
C LEU A 18 8.74 18.14 46.64
N VAL A 19 8.03 17.70 45.59
CA VAL A 19 6.81 18.36 45.10
C VAL A 19 5.68 18.28 46.14
N ALA A 20 5.55 17.15 46.83
CA ALA A 20 4.58 16.99 47.91
C ALA A 20 4.88 17.85 49.15
N THR A 21 6.16 18.15 49.43
CA THR A 21 6.57 18.95 50.60
C THR A 21 6.65 20.44 50.33
N GLY A 22 6.98 20.86 49.10
CA GLY A 22 7.12 22.27 48.71
C GLY A 22 5.84 23.11 48.76
N GLN A 23 4.66 22.48 48.77
CA GLN A 23 3.37 23.18 48.90
C GLN A 23 2.91 23.37 50.36
N ASN A 24 3.60 22.81 51.36
CA ASN A 24 3.23 22.93 52.77
C ASN A 24 3.95 24.08 53.52
N THR A 25 4.80 24.86 52.87
CA THR A 25 5.70 25.84 53.53
C THR A 25 5.50 27.31 53.13
N GLN A 26 4.28 27.71 52.76
CA GLN A 26 3.90 29.12 52.72
C GLN A 26 2.46 29.31 53.21
N ASP A 27 2.24 29.21 54.52
CA ASP A 27 1.51 30.25 55.23
C ASP A 27 1.63 30.05 56.74
N SER A 28 2.27 30.99 57.43
CA SER A 28 2.20 31.08 58.90
C SER A 28 2.54 32.50 59.33
N GLN A 29 1.67 33.45 58.97
CA GLN A 29 1.45 34.64 59.81
C GLN A 29 -0.04 34.93 59.91
N GLU A 30 -0.53 34.95 61.15
CA GLU A 30 -1.91 35.17 61.56
C GLU A 30 -2.50 36.48 61.02
N THR A 31 -3.76 36.45 60.60
CA THR A 31 -4.83 37.24 61.25
C THR A 31 -6.21 36.75 60.80
N SER A 32 -7.11 36.66 61.77
CA SER A 32 -8.52 36.28 61.68
C SER A 32 -9.32 37.09 60.65
N ASN A 33 -9.99 36.42 59.71
CA ASN A 33 -11.43 36.58 59.45
C ASN A 33 -11.91 35.64 58.31
N ASP A 34 -13.05 35.02 58.58
CA ASP A 34 -14.01 34.38 57.67
C ASP A 34 -13.65 34.29 56.18
N SER A 35 -13.10 33.15 55.76
CA SER A 35 -13.33 32.59 54.43
C SER A 35 -13.01 31.09 54.47
N THR A 36 -13.83 30.29 53.79
CA THR A 36 -13.67 28.85 53.63
C THR A 36 -12.41 28.54 52.84
N ASP A 37 -11.27 28.47 53.51
CA ASP A 37 -10.01 28.07 52.89
C ASP A 37 -10.01 26.55 52.75
N THR A 38 -10.47 26.07 51.59
CA THR A 38 -10.36 24.66 51.23
C THR A 38 -8.89 24.33 51.09
N GLU A 39 -8.33 23.65 52.09
CA GLU A 39 -7.05 22.93 52.00
C GLU A 39 -6.92 22.32 50.60
N LYS A 40 -5.93 22.76 49.83
CA LYS A 40 -5.69 22.32 48.45
C LYS A 40 -5.16 20.88 48.50
N VAL A 41 -6.08 19.93 48.65
CA VAL A 41 -5.75 18.50 48.74
C VAL A 41 -4.94 18.10 47.50
N TRP A 42 -3.76 17.55 47.71
CA TRP A 42 -2.90 17.00 46.67
C TRP A 42 -3.63 15.83 45.99
N LYS A 43 -3.77 15.90 44.66
CA LYS A 43 -4.59 14.97 43.86
C LYS A 43 -3.79 14.37 42.71
N PRO A 44 -2.81 13.50 43.00
CA PRO A 44 -1.99 12.89 41.95
C PRO A 44 -2.83 11.95 41.08
N THR A 45 -2.63 12.03 39.78
CA THR A 45 -3.19 11.12 38.78
C THR A 45 -2.04 10.30 38.21
N PHE A 46 -2.16 8.98 38.24
CA PHE A 46 -1.11 8.09 37.74
C PHE A 46 -1.44 7.65 36.33
N THR A 47 -0.51 7.87 35.40
CA THR A 47 -0.63 7.48 34.01
C THR A 47 0.23 6.26 33.74
N LEU A 48 -0.36 5.23 33.14
CA LEU A 48 0.34 4.09 32.58
C LEU A 48 0.05 4.04 31.08
N GLY A 49 1.08 4.17 30.26
CA GLY A 49 0.97 4.18 28.82
C GLY A 49 1.95 3.24 28.13
N SER A 50 1.59 2.87 26.92
CA SER A 50 2.40 2.14 25.98
C SER A 50 2.33 2.79 24.61
N GLY A 51 3.39 2.65 23.84
CA GLY A 51 3.48 3.23 22.52
C GLY A 51 4.67 2.72 21.75
N VAL A 52 5.01 3.46 20.71
CA VAL A 52 6.17 3.19 19.86
C VAL A 52 7.10 4.39 19.87
N LEU A 53 8.40 4.13 19.87
CA LEU A 53 9.47 5.10 19.69
C LEU A 53 10.07 4.97 18.29
N THR A 54 10.12 6.08 17.58
CA THR A 54 10.71 6.19 16.25
C THR A 54 11.95 7.06 16.32
N TYR A 55 13.04 6.58 15.74
CA TYR A 55 14.32 7.29 15.66
C TYR A 55 14.40 8.16 14.40
N TYR A 56 14.89 9.39 14.55
CA TYR A 56 15.19 10.32 13.47
C TYR A 56 16.60 10.88 13.65
N GLY A 57 17.55 10.32 12.90
CA GLY A 57 18.92 10.81 12.82
C GLY A 57 19.62 10.26 11.59
N ASP A 58 20.95 10.20 11.59
CA ASP A 58 21.77 9.92 10.40
C ASP A 58 21.38 8.64 9.67
N LEU A 59 21.29 7.52 10.39
CA LEU A 59 20.96 6.21 9.82
C LEU A 59 19.52 6.11 9.27
N SER A 60 18.68 7.14 9.50
CA SER A 60 17.31 7.22 8.98
C SER A 60 17.14 8.18 7.79
N LYS A 61 18.15 9.02 7.48
CA LYS A 61 18.04 10.10 6.46
C LYS A 61 17.84 9.59 5.02
N GLY A 62 18.24 8.35 4.73
CA GLY A 62 18.04 7.71 3.43
C GLY A 62 16.58 7.34 3.14
N PHE A 63 15.71 7.30 4.15
CA PHE A 63 14.30 6.94 4.01
C PHE A 63 13.43 8.20 3.94
N ARG A 64 12.73 8.41 2.82
CA ARG A 64 11.83 9.57 2.63
C ARG A 64 10.66 9.60 3.64
N ILE A 65 10.34 8.45 4.22
CA ILE A 65 9.37 8.23 5.30
C ILE A 65 9.97 7.14 6.18
N ASN A 66 10.14 7.39 7.48
CA ASN A 66 10.52 6.34 8.42
C ASN A 66 9.40 5.29 8.45
N ARG A 67 9.71 4.06 8.05
CA ARG A 67 8.72 2.98 8.01
C ARG A 67 8.24 2.69 9.44
N PRO A 68 6.93 2.50 9.68
CA PRO A 68 6.42 2.10 10.99
C PRO A 68 7.12 0.86 11.56
N SER A 69 7.61 -0.03 10.68
CA SER A 69 8.41 -1.22 11.02
C SER A 69 9.73 -0.94 11.75
N ASN A 70 10.27 0.29 11.67
CA ASN A 70 11.46 0.69 12.42
C ASN A 70 11.12 1.31 13.79
N SER A 71 9.83 1.42 14.12
CA SER A 71 9.40 1.92 15.43
C SER A 71 9.40 0.78 16.43
N GLN A 72 9.97 1.04 17.59
CA GLN A 72 10.19 0.04 18.62
C GLN A 72 9.27 0.29 19.81
N PHE A 73 8.84 -0.78 20.48
CA PHE A 73 7.89 -0.66 21.58
C PHE A 73 8.48 0.12 22.76
N ALA A 74 7.65 0.94 23.41
CA ALA A 74 8.02 1.76 24.56
C ALA A 74 6.88 1.84 25.59
N PHE A 75 7.26 2.00 26.86
CA PHE A 75 6.37 2.19 27.99
C PHE A 75 6.59 3.54 28.63
N ARG A 76 5.50 4.17 29.08
CA ARG A 76 5.52 5.45 29.79
C ARG A 76 4.78 5.33 31.12
N LEU A 77 5.41 5.80 32.18
CA LEU A 77 4.82 5.95 33.51
C LEU A 77 4.80 7.42 33.87
N GLY A 78 3.65 7.97 34.25
CA GLY A 78 3.47 9.38 34.56
C GLY A 78 2.79 9.59 35.90
N VAL A 79 3.11 10.69 36.56
CA VAL A 79 2.36 11.26 37.68
C VAL A 79 2.00 12.68 37.32
N GLU A 80 0.71 12.93 37.13
CA GLU A 80 0.15 14.22 36.76
C GLU A 80 -0.51 14.89 37.96
N GLN A 81 -0.26 16.20 38.11
CA GLN A 81 -0.85 17.05 39.13
C GLN A 81 -1.43 18.31 38.47
N LYS A 82 -2.72 18.54 38.68
CA LYS A 82 -3.38 19.76 38.21
C LYS A 82 -2.81 20.98 38.96
N VAL A 83 -2.27 21.93 38.22
CA VAL A 83 -1.74 23.20 38.77
C VAL A 83 -2.83 24.25 38.77
N THR A 84 -3.52 24.37 37.63
CA THR A 84 -4.71 25.21 37.42
C THR A 84 -5.78 24.40 36.69
N ASN A 85 -6.93 25.00 36.36
CA ASN A 85 -7.94 24.33 35.53
C ASN A 85 -7.47 24.13 34.08
N TYR A 86 -6.41 24.82 33.66
CA TYR A 86 -5.92 24.81 32.28
C TYR A 86 -4.47 24.34 32.11
N LEU A 87 -3.75 24.13 33.22
CA LEU A 87 -2.36 23.66 33.26
C LEU A 87 -2.21 22.47 34.20
N ASP A 88 -1.59 21.41 33.68
CA ASP A 88 -1.25 20.21 34.42
C ASP A 88 0.29 20.02 34.39
N ALA A 89 0.89 19.67 35.52
CA ALA A 89 2.31 19.32 35.60
C ALA A 89 2.44 17.80 35.67
N GLU A 90 3.26 17.20 34.82
CA GLU A 90 3.51 15.77 34.77
C GLU A 90 4.99 15.48 35.00
N LEU A 91 5.28 14.56 35.90
CA LEU A 91 6.57 13.90 36.01
C LEU A 91 6.44 12.51 35.36
N TYR A 92 7.31 12.17 34.41
CA TYR A 92 7.23 10.89 33.70
C TYR A 92 8.56 10.16 33.61
N LEU A 93 8.46 8.84 33.44
CA LEU A 93 9.52 7.93 33.03
C LEU A 93 9.11 7.28 31.71
N LEU A 94 10.03 7.25 30.76
CA LEU A 94 9.89 6.61 29.46
C LEU A 94 10.98 5.56 29.35
N TYR A 95 10.60 4.34 29.00
CA TYR A 95 11.51 3.23 28.78
C TYR A 95 11.14 2.53 27.47
N GLY A 96 12.11 2.34 26.59
CA GLY A 96 11.91 1.64 25.33
C GLY A 96 13.20 1.44 24.59
N ASN A 97 13.11 0.87 23.40
CA ASN A 97 14.25 0.77 22.49
C ASN A 97 14.00 1.65 21.27
N VAL A 98 15.07 1.93 20.53
CA VAL A 98 15.01 2.43 19.16
C VAL A 98 16.05 1.71 18.33
N ALA A 99 15.75 1.45 17.07
CA ALA A 99 16.68 0.78 16.17
C ALA A 99 16.55 1.36 14.77
N ALA A 100 17.65 1.37 14.03
CA ALA A 100 17.62 1.65 12.60
C ALA A 100 18.68 0.83 11.87
N ASN A 101 18.43 0.61 10.59
CA ASN A 101 19.32 -0.09 9.69
C ASN A 101 19.50 0.76 8.43
N GLU A 102 20.75 1.03 8.05
CA GLU A 102 21.12 1.61 6.77
C GLU A 102 21.80 0.55 5.93
N ARG A 103 21.29 0.35 4.71
CA ARG A 103 21.91 -0.51 3.72
C ARG A 103 22.17 0.28 2.45
N SER A 104 23.44 0.40 2.07
CA SER A 104 23.90 0.98 0.83
C SER A 104 24.93 0.07 0.15
N LEU A 105 25.26 0.35 -1.12
CA LEU A 105 26.29 -0.38 -1.86
C LEU A 105 27.67 -0.30 -1.20
N ASN A 106 27.92 0.73 -0.39
CA ASN A 106 29.23 1.00 0.19
C ASN A 106 29.27 0.79 1.71
N PHE A 107 28.12 0.78 2.39
CA PHE A 107 28.01 0.72 3.85
C PHE A 107 26.77 -0.05 4.27
N ASN A 108 26.95 -0.90 5.27
CA ASN A 108 25.84 -1.50 6.01
C ASN A 108 26.03 -1.20 7.50
N ARG A 109 25.11 -0.43 8.06
CA ARG A 109 25.16 0.02 9.45
C ARG A 109 23.85 -0.33 10.11
N ASN A 110 23.93 -0.79 11.34
CA ASN A 110 22.77 -1.07 12.16
C ASN A 110 23.04 -0.59 13.58
N PHE A 111 21.99 -0.23 14.28
CA PHE A 111 22.09 -0.01 15.71
C PHE A 111 20.77 -0.32 16.40
N SER A 112 20.89 -0.64 17.69
CA SER A 112 19.80 -0.71 18.64
C SER A 112 20.23 0.00 19.91
N THR A 113 19.41 0.96 20.33
CA THR A 113 19.68 1.79 21.50
C THR A 113 18.54 1.67 22.49
N SER A 114 18.85 1.24 23.71
CA SER A 114 17.88 1.30 24.80
C SER A 114 17.80 2.73 25.33
N ILE A 115 16.58 3.27 25.41
CA ILE A 115 16.29 4.62 25.89
C ILE A 115 15.60 4.53 27.24
N THR A 116 16.18 5.20 28.23
CA THR A 116 15.55 5.44 29.54
C THR A 116 15.53 6.94 29.78
N ALA A 117 14.36 7.57 29.71
CA ALA A 117 14.21 9.00 29.93
C ALA A 117 13.35 9.28 31.17
N GLY A 118 13.72 10.32 31.91
CA GLY A 118 12.93 10.86 33.01
C GLY A 118 12.78 12.37 32.82
N GLY A 119 11.55 12.86 32.84
CA GLY A 119 11.26 14.25 32.50
C GLY A 119 10.11 14.86 33.27
N VAL A 120 10.09 16.18 33.28
CA VAL A 120 8.97 16.99 33.79
C VAL A 120 8.41 17.77 32.63
N GLN A 121 7.09 17.77 32.46
CA GLN A 121 6.40 18.56 31.44
C GLN A 121 5.20 19.31 32.02
N VAL A 122 4.86 20.42 31.38
CA VAL A 122 3.63 21.17 31.64
C VAL A 122 2.71 20.98 30.43
N LYS A 123 1.48 20.52 30.68
CA LYS A 123 0.42 20.35 29.68
C LYS A 123 -0.59 21.47 29.80
N TYR A 124 -1.07 21.95 28.66
CA TYR A 124 -2.10 22.95 28.50
C TYR A 124 -3.30 22.34 27.79
N ASN A 125 -4.45 22.29 28.47
CA ASN A 125 -5.65 21.54 28.03
C ASN A 125 -6.74 22.44 27.40
N PHE A 126 -6.41 23.70 27.10
CA PHE A 126 -7.29 24.70 26.45
C PHE A 126 -8.64 24.94 27.14
N HIS A 127 -8.77 24.68 28.45
CA HIS A 127 -10.05 24.84 29.16
C HIS A 127 -10.61 26.27 29.13
N HIS A 128 -9.75 27.26 28.95
CA HIS A 128 -10.11 28.68 28.81
C HIS A 128 -10.75 29.05 27.46
N LEU A 129 -10.52 28.28 26.40
CA LEU A 129 -10.98 28.59 25.02
C LEU A 129 -12.16 27.71 24.61
N LEU A 130 -12.15 26.47 25.06
CA LEU A 130 -13.09 25.44 24.66
C LEU A 130 -14.19 25.28 25.72
N LYS A 131 -15.37 24.79 25.33
CA LYS A 131 -16.54 24.67 26.22
C LYS A 131 -16.24 23.81 27.46
N GLU A 132 -16.85 24.18 28.59
CA GLU A 132 -16.80 23.39 29.82
C GLU A 132 -17.50 22.02 29.65
N ASN A 133 -17.10 21.02 30.43
CA ASN A 133 -17.72 19.69 30.52
C ASN A 133 -17.72 18.86 29.22
N ARG A 134 -16.54 18.73 28.59
CA ARG A 134 -16.34 17.91 27.38
C ARG A 134 -15.79 16.53 27.72
N THR A 135 -16.14 15.53 26.91
CA THR A 135 -15.61 14.16 27.05
C THR A 135 -14.16 14.06 26.60
N ALA A 136 -13.76 14.81 25.58
CA ALA A 136 -12.41 14.80 25.01
C ALA A 136 -11.72 16.16 25.17
N GLU A 137 -10.55 16.15 25.81
CA GLU A 137 -9.74 17.30 26.16
C GLU A 137 -8.44 17.28 25.34
N PRO A 138 -8.30 18.11 24.29
CA PRO A 138 -7.03 18.23 23.61
C PRO A 138 -6.01 18.90 24.53
N TYR A 139 -4.75 18.49 24.45
CA TYR A 139 -3.66 19.13 25.15
C TYR A 139 -2.43 19.32 24.27
N VAL A 140 -1.65 20.35 24.60
CA VAL A 140 -0.27 20.52 24.15
C VAL A 140 0.62 20.62 25.38
N GLY A 141 1.84 20.12 25.32
CA GLY A 141 2.75 20.20 26.45
C GLY A 141 4.19 20.39 26.02
N VAL A 142 4.97 20.98 26.91
CA VAL A 142 6.41 21.16 26.75
C VAL A 142 7.09 20.88 28.07
N GLY A 143 8.29 20.33 28.02
CA GLY A 143 9.02 19.95 29.21
C GLY A 143 10.52 19.98 29.06
N PHE A 144 11.15 19.34 30.02
CA PHE A 144 12.58 19.06 30.05
C PHE A 144 12.78 17.64 30.52
N GLU A 145 13.64 16.89 29.83
CA GLU A 145 13.94 15.51 30.20
C GLU A 145 15.44 15.22 30.17
N ALA A 146 15.82 14.28 31.01
CA ALA A 146 17.11 13.64 31.03
C ALA A 146 16.95 12.24 30.43
N LEU A 147 17.76 11.92 29.42
CA LEU A 147 17.73 10.63 28.75
C LEU A 147 19.08 9.91 28.88
N GLU A 148 19.00 8.65 29.26
CA GLU A 148 20.10 7.70 29.18
C GLU A 148 19.90 6.83 27.94
N PHE A 149 20.96 6.68 27.15
CA PHE A 149 20.95 5.90 25.93
C PHE A 149 22.13 4.93 25.92
N ASN A 150 21.92 3.70 25.45
CA ASN A 150 23.00 2.72 25.32
C ASN A 150 22.96 2.11 23.92
N ALA A 151 23.86 2.58 23.06
CA ALA A 151 23.91 2.21 21.65
C ALA A 151 24.73 0.96 21.43
N LYS A 152 24.11 -0.04 20.79
CA LYS A 152 24.72 -1.30 20.42
C LYS A 152 24.56 -1.57 18.93
N THR A 153 25.49 -2.32 18.37
CA THR A 153 25.49 -2.78 16.99
C THR A 153 25.62 -4.30 16.95
N ASP A 154 25.04 -4.87 15.91
CA ASP A 154 25.10 -6.29 15.56
C ASP A 154 26.26 -6.45 14.55
N LEU A 155 27.36 -7.04 15.05
CA LEU A 155 28.61 -7.20 14.29
C LEU A 155 28.99 -8.68 14.09
N TYR A 156 28.61 -9.54 15.03
CA TYR A 156 28.98 -10.95 15.05
C TYR A 156 27.75 -11.86 15.07
N ASP A 157 27.86 -13.03 14.45
CA ASP A 157 26.87 -14.11 14.64
C ASP A 157 27.07 -14.84 15.98
N GLU A 158 26.12 -15.71 16.34
CA GLU A 158 26.18 -16.63 17.50
C GLU A 158 27.53 -17.39 17.63
N TYR A 159 28.24 -17.61 16.52
CA TYR A 159 29.51 -18.34 16.47
C TYR A 159 30.75 -17.41 16.49
N GLY A 160 30.56 -16.10 16.60
CA GLY A 160 31.60 -15.08 16.62
C GLY A 160 32.17 -14.69 15.26
N ASN A 161 31.52 -15.06 14.15
CA ASN A 161 31.92 -14.64 12.81
C ASN A 161 31.40 -13.23 12.51
N THR A 162 32.24 -12.40 11.93
CA THR A 162 31.84 -11.04 11.52
C THR A 162 30.97 -11.06 10.28
N TYR A 163 29.92 -10.23 10.26
CA TYR A 163 29.07 -10.04 9.10
C TYR A 163 29.77 -9.22 8.00
N HIS A 164 30.09 -9.86 6.88
CA HIS A 164 30.61 -9.18 5.69
C HIS A 164 29.56 -9.12 4.59
N TYR A 165 29.21 -7.91 4.18
CA TYR A 165 28.25 -7.65 3.12
C TYR A 165 28.94 -7.59 1.77
N TRP A 166 28.52 -8.46 0.86
CA TRP A 166 29.06 -8.55 -0.50
C TRP A 166 28.18 -7.78 -1.50
N ASP A 167 28.77 -7.39 -2.63
CA ASP A 167 28.09 -6.64 -3.71
C ASP A 167 26.92 -7.42 -4.34
N ASP A 168 26.92 -8.76 -4.22
CA ASP A 168 25.83 -9.64 -4.66
C ASP A 168 24.61 -9.61 -3.71
N GLY A 169 24.69 -8.82 -2.64
CA GLY A 169 23.64 -8.69 -1.63
C GLY A 169 23.64 -9.79 -0.58
N THR A 170 24.59 -10.72 -0.62
CA THR A 170 24.74 -11.78 0.40
C THR A 170 25.55 -11.28 1.61
N ILE A 171 25.32 -11.92 2.76
CA ILE A 171 26.12 -11.73 3.97
C ILE A 171 26.96 -12.99 4.15
N ARG A 172 28.26 -12.84 4.36
CA ARG A 172 29.20 -13.96 4.47
C ARG A 172 30.16 -13.77 5.64
N ASN A 173 30.78 -14.86 6.07
CA ASN A 173 31.75 -14.88 7.17
C ASN A 173 33.16 -14.39 6.77
N LEU A 174 33.40 -14.07 5.50
CA LEU A 174 34.67 -13.55 4.99
C LEU A 174 34.44 -12.34 4.10
N PRO A 175 35.35 -11.35 4.08
CA PRO A 175 35.23 -10.19 3.21
C PRO A 175 35.45 -10.58 1.75
N GLN A 176 34.77 -9.87 0.84
CA GLN A 176 34.86 -10.08 -0.61
C GLN A 176 36.29 -9.86 -1.14
N THR A 177 37.12 -9.10 -0.44
CA THR A 177 38.53 -8.84 -0.80
C THR A 177 39.50 -9.90 -0.28
N ALA A 178 39.05 -10.90 0.49
CA ALA A 178 39.94 -11.94 1.01
C ALA A 178 40.48 -12.83 -0.12
N GLU A 179 41.76 -13.18 -0.05
CA GLU A 179 42.40 -14.12 -0.99
C GLU A 179 41.66 -15.48 -1.07
N ASN A 180 40.96 -15.85 0.02
CA ASN A 180 40.18 -17.09 0.13
C ASN A 180 38.67 -16.87 -0.03
N GLN A 181 38.21 -15.83 -0.75
CA GLN A 181 36.79 -15.52 -0.96
C GLN A 181 35.94 -16.72 -1.43
N ASN A 182 36.52 -17.66 -2.16
CA ASN A 182 35.84 -18.87 -2.65
C ASN A 182 35.40 -19.83 -1.53
N ARG A 183 35.92 -19.66 -0.31
CA ARG A 183 35.54 -20.43 0.89
C ARG A 183 34.56 -19.68 1.80
N ALA A 184 34.12 -18.49 1.40
CA ALA A 184 33.17 -17.71 2.17
C ALA A 184 31.82 -18.42 2.24
N ILE A 185 31.36 -18.66 3.46
CA ILE A 185 30.07 -19.28 3.77
C ILE A 185 29.05 -18.17 3.94
N ARG A 186 27.86 -18.35 3.37
CA ARG A 186 26.74 -17.43 3.55
C ARG A 186 26.19 -17.59 4.97
N ILE A 187 26.03 -16.48 5.68
CA ILE A 187 25.51 -16.41 7.04
C ILE A 187 24.32 -15.45 7.09
N GLN A 188 23.50 -15.55 8.14
CA GLN A 188 22.32 -14.70 8.35
C GLN A 188 22.47 -13.93 9.66
N ARG A 189 21.91 -12.72 9.71
CA ARG A 189 21.86 -11.92 10.94
C ARG A 189 20.90 -12.56 11.94
N ASP A 190 21.35 -12.69 13.18
CA ASP A 190 20.51 -13.06 14.31
C ASP A 190 19.81 -11.85 14.94
N TYR A 191 20.23 -10.62 14.59
CA TYR A 191 19.72 -9.36 15.13
C TYR A 191 19.89 -9.26 16.66
N GLU A 192 20.84 -10.01 17.21
CA GLU A 192 21.33 -9.74 18.55
C GLU A 192 22.29 -8.54 18.46
N TYR A 193 22.11 -7.56 19.34
CA TYR A 193 22.95 -6.37 19.38
C TYR A 193 23.88 -6.49 20.59
N GLU A 194 24.97 -7.22 20.42
CA GLU A 194 25.94 -7.61 21.44
C GLU A 194 27.05 -6.58 21.62
N THR A 195 27.42 -5.88 20.55
CA THR A 195 28.61 -5.02 20.53
C THR A 195 28.28 -3.59 20.95
N ASP A 196 28.90 -3.08 22.02
CA ASP A 196 28.73 -1.68 22.46
C ASP A 196 29.50 -0.74 21.51
N VAL A 197 28.78 0.21 20.92
CA VAL A 197 29.33 1.17 19.95
C VAL A 197 30.43 2.04 20.58
N ARG A 198 30.32 2.36 21.87
CA ARG A 198 31.31 3.18 22.59
C ARG A 198 32.61 2.44 22.79
N GLU A 199 32.53 1.15 23.10
CA GLU A 199 33.73 0.32 23.26
C GLU A 199 34.39 0.07 21.91
N LEU A 200 33.59 -0.30 20.91
CA LEU A 200 34.04 -0.60 19.55
C LEU A 200 34.83 0.55 18.93
N TYR A 201 34.40 1.80 19.16
CA TYR A 201 35.02 2.98 18.59
C TYR A 201 35.65 3.94 19.60
N SER A 202 36.05 3.40 20.75
CA SER A 202 36.64 4.19 21.85
C SER A 202 37.88 4.99 21.42
N GLU A 203 38.66 4.50 20.46
CA GLU A 203 39.85 5.18 19.94
C GLU A 203 39.51 6.39 19.05
N GLN A 204 38.43 6.30 18.26
CA GLN A 204 38.03 7.35 17.30
C GLN A 204 37.08 8.38 17.93
N LEU A 205 36.16 7.96 18.80
CA LEU A 205 35.15 8.81 19.44
C LEU A 205 35.62 9.40 20.77
N GLY A 206 36.57 8.74 21.43
CA GLY A 206 36.76 8.88 22.87
C GLY A 206 35.58 8.31 23.66
N TYR A 207 35.80 8.02 24.94
CA TYR A 207 34.69 7.67 25.84
C TYR A 207 33.80 8.90 26.06
N TYR A 208 32.57 8.85 25.56
CA TYR A 208 31.52 9.85 25.80
C TYR A 208 30.48 9.32 26.78
N ASP A 209 29.79 10.17 27.54
CA ASP A 209 28.76 9.72 28.48
C ASP A 209 27.46 9.29 27.77
N ASN A 210 26.79 8.26 28.30
CA ASN A 210 25.51 7.73 27.81
C ASN A 210 24.30 8.60 28.16
N PHE A 211 24.53 9.87 28.49
CA PHE A 211 23.54 10.75 29.07
C PHE A 211 23.39 12.01 28.22
N ALA A 212 22.15 12.39 27.94
CA ALA A 212 21.82 13.61 27.23
C ALA A 212 20.58 14.28 27.83
N PHE A 213 20.41 15.56 27.52
CA PHE A 213 19.18 16.27 27.81
C PHE A 213 18.33 16.40 26.54
N ALA A 214 17.03 16.52 26.73
CA ALA A 214 16.11 16.76 25.63
C ALA A 214 14.94 17.67 26.05
N ILE A 215 14.31 18.27 25.05
CA ILE A 215 13.08 19.04 25.20
C ILE A 215 11.92 18.21 24.60
N PRO A 216 11.08 17.57 25.43
CA PRO A 216 9.87 16.92 24.97
C PRO A 216 8.81 17.97 24.61
N VAL A 217 8.24 17.86 23.41
CA VAL A 217 7.05 18.61 22.98
C VAL A 217 5.96 17.62 22.66
N SER A 218 4.88 17.66 23.44
CA SER A 218 3.76 16.73 23.34
C SER A 218 2.51 17.40 22.79
N ALA A 219 1.72 16.63 22.04
CA ALA A 219 0.37 17.00 21.63
C ALA A 219 -0.51 15.75 21.66
N GLY A 220 -1.72 15.87 22.17
CA GLY A 220 -2.59 14.71 22.34
C GLY A 220 -4.00 15.08 22.74
N MET A 221 -4.75 14.06 23.10
CA MET A 221 -6.13 14.15 23.55
C MET A 221 -6.37 13.21 24.71
N SER A 222 -7.08 13.71 25.71
CA SER A 222 -7.46 12.99 26.91
C SER A 222 -8.97 12.81 26.94
N ILE A 223 -9.44 11.57 26.93
CA ILE A 223 -10.85 11.20 26.94
C ILE A 223 -11.24 10.77 28.35
N ASN A 224 -12.13 11.51 29.00
CA ASN A 224 -12.67 11.15 30.31
C ASN A 224 -13.64 9.98 30.16
N LEU A 225 -13.25 8.79 30.65
CA LEU A 225 -14.08 7.58 30.61
C LEU A 225 -15.02 7.51 31.82
N THR A 226 -14.49 7.83 33.00
CA THR A 226 -15.26 7.92 34.26
C THR A 226 -14.78 9.12 35.06
N SER A 227 -15.36 9.37 36.24
CA SER A 227 -14.87 10.41 37.15
C SER A 227 -13.43 10.17 37.65
N ARG A 228 -12.89 8.96 37.47
CA ARG A 228 -11.56 8.55 37.97
C ARG A 228 -10.61 8.00 36.92
N MET A 229 -11.13 7.63 35.75
CA MET A 229 -10.34 7.05 34.67
C MET A 229 -10.41 7.94 33.44
N ARG A 230 -9.24 8.21 32.88
CA ARG A 230 -9.06 8.97 31.64
C ARG A 230 -8.18 8.16 30.71
N PHE A 231 -8.55 8.10 29.44
CA PHE A 231 -7.73 7.52 28.39
C PHE A 231 -6.98 8.65 27.68
N ASP A 232 -5.66 8.53 27.59
CA ASP A 232 -4.79 9.53 26.99
C ASP A 232 -4.18 8.95 25.70
N PHE A 233 -4.23 9.69 24.60
CA PHE A 233 -3.53 9.36 23.37
C PHE A 233 -2.76 10.57 22.88
N GLY A 234 -1.50 10.41 22.50
CA GLY A 234 -0.72 11.54 22.04
C GLY A 234 0.64 11.17 21.43
N ALA A 235 1.23 12.17 20.79
CA ALA A 235 2.57 12.14 20.26
C ALA A 235 3.48 13.07 21.06
N THR A 236 4.70 12.65 21.35
CA THR A 236 5.75 13.45 21.98
C THR A 236 6.99 13.42 21.10
N TYR A 237 7.38 14.59 20.60
CA TYR A 237 8.63 14.76 19.87
C TYR A 237 9.72 15.19 20.86
N HIS A 238 10.78 14.41 20.95
CA HIS A 238 11.87 14.59 21.88
C HIS A 238 13.03 15.26 21.16
N PHE A 239 13.22 16.55 21.41
CA PHE A 239 14.34 17.30 20.86
C PHE A 239 15.60 17.01 21.66
N THR A 240 16.37 16.00 21.26
CA THR A 240 17.57 15.63 22.00
C THR A 240 18.76 16.50 21.64
N PHE A 241 19.71 16.58 22.58
CA PHE A 241 20.96 17.33 22.43
C PHE A 241 22.18 16.42 22.32
N THR A 242 22.05 15.31 21.58
CA THR A 242 23.13 14.36 21.32
C THR A 242 23.05 13.85 19.88
N ASP A 243 24.21 13.62 19.26
CA ASP A 243 24.44 13.05 17.93
C ASP A 243 25.00 11.61 18.03
N LYS A 244 24.96 11.00 19.21
CA LYS A 244 25.69 9.76 19.52
C LYS A 244 24.77 8.57 19.79
N MET A 245 23.47 8.70 19.58
CA MET A 245 22.54 7.61 19.87
C MET A 245 22.63 6.46 18.88
N ASP A 246 23.22 6.68 17.70
CA ASP A 246 23.30 5.67 16.64
C ASP A 246 24.74 5.30 16.24
N GLY A 247 25.75 5.90 16.87
CA GLY A 247 27.15 5.66 16.54
C GLY A 247 27.59 6.22 15.18
N SER A 248 26.79 7.07 14.55
CA SER A 248 27.13 7.76 13.32
C SER A 248 27.54 9.18 13.66
N THR A 249 28.84 9.41 13.84
CA THR A 249 29.37 10.77 14.04
C THR A 249 30.29 11.17 12.88
N PRO A 250 30.51 12.47 12.63
CA PRO A 250 31.42 12.95 11.60
C PRO A 250 32.87 12.45 11.74
N SER A 251 33.28 12.03 12.95
CA SER A 251 34.63 11.55 13.28
C SER A 251 34.92 10.10 12.91
N LEU A 252 33.89 9.27 12.73
CA LEU A 252 34.05 7.82 12.54
C LEU A 252 34.16 7.39 11.09
N TRP A 253 33.42 8.07 10.21
CA TRP A 253 33.15 7.56 8.87
C TRP A 253 33.67 8.52 7.82
N SER A 254 34.48 8.02 6.87
CA SER A 254 35.06 8.84 5.83
C SER A 254 34.03 9.31 4.80
N GLU A 255 33.09 8.44 4.40
CA GLU A 255 31.87 8.73 3.62
C GLU A 255 30.81 7.62 3.85
N PRO A 256 29.49 7.86 3.63
CA PRO A 256 28.91 9.16 3.90
C PRO A 256 29.19 9.50 5.38
N LYS A 257 29.68 10.72 5.58
CA LYS A 257 29.96 11.24 6.92
C LYS A 257 28.63 11.34 7.65
N GLY A 258 28.58 10.86 8.89
CA GLY A 258 27.54 11.30 9.81
C GLY A 258 27.57 12.81 9.91
N ASP A 259 26.42 13.44 10.13
CA ASP A 259 26.40 14.88 10.36
C ASP A 259 26.44 15.20 11.86
N SER A 260 26.51 16.49 12.19
CA SER A 260 26.56 16.94 13.59
C SER A 260 25.20 17.34 14.13
N GLN A 261 24.12 16.97 13.42
CA GLN A 261 22.78 17.26 13.90
C GLN A 261 22.45 16.30 15.03
N ASN A 262 21.78 16.82 16.05
CA ASN A 262 21.33 15.97 17.13
C ASN A 262 20.26 15.00 16.63
N ASP A 263 20.32 13.79 17.14
CA ASP A 263 19.32 12.75 16.96
C ASP A 263 18.00 13.16 17.61
N GLN A 264 16.88 12.74 17.05
CA GLN A 264 15.55 13.11 17.51
C GLN A 264 14.71 11.84 17.69
N LEU A 265 13.79 11.85 18.65
CA LEU A 265 12.91 10.72 18.91
C LEU A 265 11.45 11.17 18.81
N LEU A 266 10.58 10.31 18.30
CA LEU A 266 9.14 10.50 18.35
C LEU A 266 8.52 9.34 19.12
N TYR A 267 7.86 9.65 20.23
CA TYR A 267 6.99 8.72 20.93
C TYR A 267 5.56 8.92 20.46
N VAL A 268 4.88 7.87 20.02
CA VAL A 268 3.42 7.87 19.79
C VAL A 268 2.82 6.78 20.65
N GLY A 269 1.88 7.13 21.53
CA GLY A 269 1.33 6.15 22.45
C GLY A 269 -0.02 6.50 23.02
N ALA A 270 -0.58 5.51 23.69
CA ALA A 270 -1.84 5.60 24.43
C ALA A 270 -1.64 5.12 25.86
N GLY A 271 -2.48 5.57 26.79
CA GLY A 271 -2.40 5.15 28.17
C GLY A 271 -3.66 5.43 28.97
N PHE A 272 -3.72 4.85 30.15
CA PHE A 272 -4.79 5.10 31.12
C PHE A 272 -4.24 5.89 32.30
N SER A 273 -4.97 6.94 32.64
CA SER A 273 -4.74 7.79 33.80
C SER A 273 -5.78 7.48 34.88
N PHE A 274 -5.31 7.19 36.09
CA PHE A 274 -6.12 6.81 37.24
C PHE A 274 -5.98 7.83 38.36
N ASN A 275 -7.12 8.34 38.82
CA ASN A 275 -7.21 9.24 39.96
C ASN A 275 -7.73 8.48 41.19
N PHE A 276 -6.89 8.32 42.21
CA PHE A 276 -7.21 7.56 43.43
C PHE A 276 -7.87 8.39 44.54
N ASN A 277 -8.24 9.64 44.26
CA ASN A 277 -8.83 10.47 45.30
C ASN A 277 -10.23 10.00 45.68
N LYS A 278 -10.49 10.00 46.99
CA LYS A 278 -11.81 9.72 47.54
C LYS A 278 -12.68 10.95 47.34
N ASP A 279 -13.67 10.86 46.46
CA ASP A 279 -14.67 11.91 46.33
C ASP A 279 -15.33 12.15 47.69
N LYS A 280 -15.38 13.40 48.15
CA LYS A 280 -16.29 13.77 49.23
C LYS A 280 -17.69 13.58 48.65
N THR A 281 -18.31 12.45 48.96
CA THR A 281 -19.73 12.24 48.68
C THR A 281 -20.49 13.32 49.46
N THR A 282 -20.85 14.43 48.80
CA THR A 282 -21.96 15.24 49.27
C THR A 282 -23.16 14.32 49.25
N LYS A 283 -23.66 13.93 50.43
CA LYS A 283 -24.94 13.24 50.56
C LYS A 283 -26.04 14.19 50.06
N SER A 284 -26.22 14.26 48.75
CA SER A 284 -27.49 14.70 48.18
C SER A 284 -28.48 13.59 48.48
N GLY A 285 -29.54 13.92 49.23
CA GLY A 285 -30.63 12.99 49.55
C GLY A 285 -31.22 12.37 48.28
N PRO A 286 -31.92 11.22 48.42
CA PRO A 286 -32.40 10.47 47.27
C PRO A 286 -33.40 11.34 46.51
N LYS A 287 -32.98 11.86 45.35
CA LYS A 287 -33.94 12.26 44.33
C LYS A 287 -34.42 10.95 43.72
N SER A 288 -35.69 10.63 43.94
CA SER A 288 -36.39 9.59 43.21
C SER A 288 -36.35 9.98 41.74
N ASP A 289 -35.52 9.29 40.97
CA ASP A 289 -35.49 9.38 39.52
C ASP A 289 -36.76 8.69 38.97
N PRO A 290 -37.65 9.39 38.24
CA PRO A 290 -38.79 8.76 37.58
C PRO A 290 -38.39 7.77 36.49
N TYR A 291 -37.10 7.74 36.11
CA TYR A 291 -36.53 6.86 35.09
C TYR A 291 -35.60 5.80 35.68
N ALA A 292 -35.72 5.47 36.97
CA ALA A 292 -34.95 4.41 37.62
C ALA A 292 -35.21 2.97 37.10
N ASN A 293 -35.88 2.82 35.96
CA ASN A 293 -35.98 1.57 35.20
C ASN A 293 -35.35 1.66 33.79
N ASP A 294 -34.83 2.82 33.38
CA ASP A 294 -34.17 3.02 32.09
C ASP A 294 -32.67 3.22 32.35
N ASP A 295 -32.01 2.14 32.76
CA ASP A 295 -30.56 2.06 32.85
C ASP A 295 -29.98 2.01 31.42
N PRO A 296 -29.27 3.05 30.93
CA PRO A 296 -28.71 3.05 29.57
C PRO A 296 -27.50 2.12 29.43
N PHE A 297 -27.10 1.44 30.52
CA PHE A 297 -26.16 0.31 30.48
C PHE A 297 -26.86 -1.07 30.51
N ILE A 298 -28.20 -1.12 30.56
CA ILE A 298 -29.03 -2.34 30.42
C ILE A 298 -30.04 -2.25 29.26
N ALA A 299 -30.14 -1.12 28.58
CA ALA A 299 -30.51 -1.11 27.16
C ALA A 299 -29.20 -1.23 26.38
N ASP A 300 -28.62 -2.42 26.26
CA ASP A 300 -28.79 -3.16 25.03
C ASP A 300 -28.21 -4.59 25.16
N VAL A 301 -28.95 -5.48 25.82
CA VAL A 301 -28.56 -6.90 25.97
C VAL A 301 -29.23 -7.78 24.90
N GLN A 302 -30.02 -7.17 24.01
CA GLN A 302 -30.84 -7.85 23.02
C GLN A 302 -30.63 -7.34 21.60
N ASP A 303 -29.89 -6.25 21.36
CA ASP A 303 -29.53 -5.92 19.98
C ASP A 303 -28.51 -6.93 19.46
N ASP A 304 -28.72 -7.19 18.19
CA ASP A 304 -27.97 -8.04 17.31
C ASP A 304 -27.58 -7.09 16.16
N LEU A 305 -26.36 -6.54 16.24
CA LEU A 305 -25.90 -5.40 15.44
C LEU A 305 -25.75 -5.79 13.97
N ASP A 306 -25.31 -7.01 13.73
CA ASP A 306 -25.09 -7.61 12.42
C ASP A 306 -26.25 -8.52 11.97
N GLN A 307 -27.27 -8.69 12.81
CA GLN A 307 -28.56 -9.33 12.53
C GLN A 307 -28.40 -10.80 12.09
N ASP A 308 -27.47 -11.52 12.72
CA ASP A 308 -27.17 -12.91 12.41
C ASP A 308 -27.96 -13.92 13.29
N GLY A 309 -28.69 -13.42 14.28
CA GLY A 309 -29.53 -14.17 15.21
C GLY A 309 -28.91 -14.36 16.60
N ILE A 310 -27.68 -13.92 16.83
CA ILE A 310 -26.99 -13.98 18.12
C ILE A 310 -26.80 -12.57 18.66
N VAL A 311 -27.25 -12.33 19.89
CA VAL A 311 -27.16 -11.01 20.52
C VAL A 311 -25.70 -10.62 20.76
N ASN A 312 -25.38 -9.33 20.62
CA ASN A 312 -24.01 -8.77 20.72
C ASN A 312 -23.24 -9.22 21.99
N LEU A 313 -23.94 -9.51 23.09
CA LEU A 313 -23.32 -9.96 24.34
C LEU A 313 -22.72 -11.37 24.24
N TRP A 314 -23.30 -12.23 23.41
CA TRP A 314 -22.91 -13.63 23.24
C TRP A 314 -22.27 -13.92 21.88
N ASP A 315 -22.31 -12.94 20.99
CA ASP A 315 -21.66 -12.99 19.69
C ASP A 315 -20.14 -12.76 19.82
N GLN A 316 -19.37 -13.74 19.35
CA GLN A 316 -17.91 -13.69 19.29
C GLN A 316 -17.38 -13.11 17.98
N CYS A 317 -18.25 -12.95 16.98
CA CYS A 317 -17.95 -12.58 15.61
C CYS A 317 -18.83 -11.38 15.16
N PRO A 318 -18.58 -10.15 15.67
CA PRO A 318 -19.50 -8.99 15.61
C PRO A 318 -19.69 -8.30 14.25
N ASN A 319 -19.53 -9.02 13.12
CA ASN A 319 -19.74 -8.53 11.76
C ASN A 319 -20.15 -9.65 10.78
N THR A 320 -20.94 -10.62 11.24
CA THR A 320 -21.39 -11.73 10.42
C THR A 320 -22.52 -11.29 9.47
N PRO A 321 -22.41 -11.51 8.14
CA PRO A 321 -23.44 -11.06 7.20
C PRO A 321 -24.82 -11.67 7.46
N VAL A 322 -25.88 -10.84 7.44
CA VAL A 322 -27.28 -11.28 7.60
C VAL A 322 -27.65 -12.43 6.68
N GLY A 323 -28.18 -13.52 7.27
CA GLY A 323 -28.81 -14.63 6.54
C GLY A 323 -27.89 -15.80 6.19
N ILE A 324 -26.64 -15.80 6.68
CA ILE A 324 -25.76 -16.98 6.60
C ILE A 324 -25.94 -17.87 7.84
N PRO A 325 -25.68 -19.19 7.74
CA PRO A 325 -25.70 -20.06 8.91
C PRO A 325 -24.55 -19.70 9.87
N VAL A 326 -24.89 -19.47 11.13
CA VAL A 326 -23.95 -19.19 12.22
C VAL A 326 -24.07 -20.27 13.31
N ASP A 327 -22.99 -20.46 14.06
CA ASP A 327 -22.95 -21.36 15.21
C ASP A 327 -23.59 -20.73 16.46
N GLU A 328 -23.56 -21.45 17.59
CA GLU A 328 -24.12 -20.97 18.87
C GLU A 328 -23.42 -19.72 19.43
N LYS A 329 -22.34 -19.25 18.78
CA LYS A 329 -21.51 -18.10 19.20
C LYS A 329 -21.56 -16.93 18.21
N GLY A 330 -22.39 -16.97 17.18
CA GLY A 330 -22.50 -15.91 16.16
C GLY A 330 -21.39 -15.96 15.11
N CYS A 331 -20.56 -17.01 15.12
CA CYS A 331 -19.53 -17.17 14.11
C CYS A 331 -20.07 -17.98 12.93
N ALA A 332 -19.76 -17.53 11.73
CA ALA A 332 -20.11 -18.25 10.50
C ALA A 332 -19.57 -19.68 10.53
N VAL A 333 -20.38 -20.63 10.06
CA VAL A 333 -20.01 -22.06 10.03
C VAL A 333 -18.79 -22.26 9.12
N ASP A 334 -17.83 -23.01 9.65
CA ASP A 334 -16.63 -23.50 8.99
C ASP A 334 -16.67 -25.04 9.10
N THR A 335 -16.97 -25.71 7.99
CA THR A 335 -17.29 -27.15 7.94
C THR A 335 -16.04 -28.03 8.04
N ASP A 336 -14.90 -27.59 7.50
CA ASP A 336 -13.66 -28.37 7.48
C ASP A 336 -12.61 -27.88 8.50
N GLY A 337 -12.84 -26.73 9.11
CA GLY A 337 -12.09 -26.19 10.25
C GLY A 337 -10.74 -25.61 9.86
N ASP A 338 -10.58 -25.13 8.63
CA ASP A 338 -9.33 -24.53 8.14
C ASP A 338 -9.16 -23.05 8.56
N GLY A 339 -10.20 -22.44 9.13
CA GLY A 339 -10.23 -21.07 9.61
C GLY A 339 -10.88 -20.06 8.65
N VAL A 340 -11.37 -20.50 7.49
CA VAL A 340 -12.14 -19.70 6.53
C VAL A 340 -13.60 -20.17 6.53
N PRO A 341 -14.59 -19.31 6.84
CA PRO A 341 -15.98 -19.75 6.87
C PRO A 341 -16.53 -20.17 5.50
N ASP A 342 -17.44 -21.15 5.46
CA ASP A 342 -17.99 -21.79 4.25
C ASP A 342 -18.51 -20.81 3.19
N TYR A 343 -18.99 -19.62 3.58
CA TYR A 343 -19.52 -18.62 2.66
C TYR A 343 -18.44 -17.79 1.94
N LYS A 344 -17.20 -17.85 2.42
CA LYS A 344 -15.99 -17.21 1.87
C LYS A 344 -14.96 -18.21 1.36
N ASP A 345 -15.18 -19.48 1.67
CA ASP A 345 -14.30 -20.57 1.30
C ASP A 345 -14.58 -21.03 -0.14
N GLU A 346 -13.56 -20.96 -0.99
CA GLU A 346 -13.60 -21.47 -2.36
C GLU A 346 -13.39 -23.00 -2.43
N GLU A 347 -12.77 -23.61 -1.40
CA GLU A 347 -12.50 -25.04 -1.26
C GLU A 347 -13.18 -25.63 -0.01
N LEU A 348 -14.50 -25.80 -0.07
CA LEU A 348 -15.38 -26.31 1.01
C LEU A 348 -14.95 -27.60 1.78
N ASN A 349 -13.90 -28.31 1.35
CA ASN A 349 -13.38 -29.51 2.01
C ASN A 349 -11.86 -29.62 1.85
N THR A 350 -11.12 -28.69 2.43
CA THR A 350 -9.68 -28.71 2.54
C THR A 350 -9.20 -29.89 3.41
N PRO A 351 -8.10 -30.59 3.04
CA PRO A 351 -7.53 -31.63 3.88
C PRO A 351 -7.08 -31.10 5.25
N GLN A 352 -7.56 -31.74 6.32
CA GLN A 352 -7.30 -31.34 7.70
C GLN A 352 -5.81 -31.11 8.01
N ASN A 353 -5.49 -29.96 8.63
CA ASN A 353 -4.14 -29.44 8.94
C ASN A 353 -3.30 -28.94 7.74
N THR A 354 -3.92 -28.64 6.60
CA THR A 354 -3.23 -27.98 5.49
C THR A 354 -3.33 -26.46 5.67
N PRO A 355 -2.23 -25.69 5.58
CA PRO A 355 -2.32 -24.24 5.60
C PRO A 355 -3.06 -23.75 4.35
N VAL A 356 -4.04 -22.86 4.55
CA VAL A 356 -4.84 -22.28 3.47
C VAL A 356 -4.55 -20.81 3.29
N ASP A 357 -4.89 -20.28 2.12
CA ASP A 357 -4.88 -18.84 1.86
C ASP A 357 -6.14 -18.15 2.44
N SER A 358 -6.29 -16.84 2.18
CA SER A 358 -7.44 -16.06 2.69
C SER A 358 -8.80 -16.45 2.10
N LEU A 359 -8.82 -17.33 1.09
CA LEU A 359 -10.01 -17.82 0.41
C LEU A 359 -10.29 -19.30 0.74
N GLY A 360 -9.57 -19.90 1.70
CA GLY A 360 -9.77 -21.29 2.11
C GLY A 360 -9.12 -22.31 1.17
N VAL A 361 -8.33 -21.87 0.20
CA VAL A 361 -7.68 -22.79 -0.76
C VAL A 361 -6.39 -23.34 -0.17
N ALA A 362 -6.21 -24.66 -0.27
CA ALA A 362 -5.00 -25.35 0.19
C ALA A 362 -3.74 -24.80 -0.49
N LEU A 363 -2.82 -24.25 0.30
CA LEU A 363 -1.54 -23.75 -0.20
C LEU A 363 -0.69 -24.92 -0.72
N SER A 364 -0.19 -24.79 -1.94
CA SER A 364 0.74 -25.74 -2.51
C SER A 364 2.11 -25.70 -1.80
N ASP A 365 2.89 -26.78 -1.94
CA ASP A 365 4.28 -26.82 -1.45
C ASP A 365 5.15 -25.67 -2.02
N GLU A 366 4.81 -25.17 -3.22
CA GLU A 366 5.50 -24.03 -3.84
C GLU A 366 5.16 -22.71 -3.16
N GLU A 367 3.88 -22.47 -2.85
CA GLU A 367 3.40 -21.29 -2.14
C GLU A 367 3.85 -21.26 -0.68
N LEU A 368 3.83 -22.42 0.01
CA LEU A 368 4.41 -22.57 1.35
C LEU A 368 5.90 -22.23 1.35
N ALA A 369 6.63 -22.67 0.32
CA ALA A 369 8.04 -22.36 0.16
C ALA A 369 8.28 -20.88 -0.18
N GLU A 370 7.37 -20.22 -0.90
CA GLU A 370 7.40 -18.78 -1.13
C GLU A 370 7.13 -17.99 0.14
N MET A 371 6.12 -18.36 0.93
CA MET A 371 5.86 -17.76 2.24
C MET A 371 7.05 -17.95 3.19
N ALA A 372 7.68 -19.13 3.22
CA ALA A 372 8.88 -19.36 4.01
C ALA A 372 10.09 -18.56 3.51
N ARG A 373 10.22 -18.34 2.19
CA ARG A 373 11.24 -17.45 1.61
C ARG A 373 10.98 -16.00 1.98
N GLN A 374 9.73 -15.53 1.90
CA GLN A 374 9.31 -14.19 2.33
C GLN A 374 9.58 -13.93 3.80
N PHE A 375 9.22 -14.89 4.67
CA PHE A 375 9.45 -14.80 6.10
C PHE A 375 10.95 -14.74 6.46
N ASN A 376 11.79 -15.50 5.76
CA ASN A 376 13.23 -15.53 5.98
C ASN A 376 14.01 -14.46 5.19
N ASP A 377 13.34 -13.64 4.37
CA ASP A 377 13.99 -12.67 3.51
C ASP A 377 14.31 -11.36 4.24
N THR A 378 15.55 -11.23 4.69
CA THR A 378 16.08 -10.00 5.30
C THR A 378 16.41 -8.89 4.29
N THR A 379 16.19 -9.13 2.99
CA THR A 379 16.56 -8.20 1.90
C THR A 379 15.36 -7.50 1.24
N GLY A 380 14.14 -7.98 1.48
CA GLY A 380 12.91 -7.43 0.89
C GLY A 380 12.75 -7.68 -0.62
N ASN A 381 13.43 -8.71 -1.13
CA ASN A 381 13.44 -9.13 -2.54
C ASN A 381 12.31 -10.12 -2.89
N TYR A 382 11.76 -10.81 -1.89
CA TYR A 382 10.66 -11.76 -2.00
C TYR A 382 9.35 -11.24 -1.39
N SER A 383 9.40 -10.23 -0.51
CA SER A 383 8.19 -9.47 -0.17
C SER A 383 7.64 -8.82 -1.44
N PRO A 384 6.34 -8.95 -1.76
CA PRO A 384 5.74 -8.08 -2.74
C PRO A 384 5.96 -6.64 -2.29
N ILE A 385 6.65 -5.85 -3.11
CA ILE A 385 6.57 -4.40 -2.99
C ILE A 385 5.18 -4.04 -3.51
N ASP A 386 4.19 -4.17 -2.66
CA ASP A 386 2.95 -3.44 -2.85
C ASP A 386 3.30 -1.97 -2.72
N ASN A 387 3.47 -1.31 -3.86
CA ASN A 387 3.38 0.14 -3.92
C ASN A 387 1.91 0.56 -3.71
N GLU A 388 1.29 0.09 -2.64
CA GLU A 388 0.12 0.74 -2.08
C GLU A 388 0.60 2.03 -1.45
N THR A 389 0.60 3.08 -2.28
CA THR A 389 0.71 4.43 -1.77
C THR A 389 -0.60 4.70 -1.04
N TYR A 390 -0.64 4.44 0.26
CA TYR A 390 -1.66 5.01 1.13
C TYR A 390 -1.39 6.52 1.18
N THR A 391 -1.88 7.26 0.18
CA THR A 391 -2.07 8.70 0.34
C THR A 391 -3.21 8.87 1.33
N VAL A 392 -2.88 8.87 2.62
CA VAL A 392 -3.72 9.56 3.58
C VAL A 392 -3.54 11.04 3.25
N ASP A 393 -4.51 11.61 2.55
CA ASP A 393 -4.57 13.02 2.19
C ASP A 393 -4.81 13.85 3.46
N VAL A 394 -3.78 13.95 4.31
CA VAL A 394 -3.75 14.82 5.48
C VAL A 394 -2.76 15.94 5.20
N THR A 395 -3.24 16.94 4.48
CA THR A 395 -2.81 18.35 4.59
C THR A 395 -1.30 18.59 4.75
N ALA A 396 -0.58 18.68 3.62
CA ALA A 396 0.68 19.43 3.54
C ALA A 396 0.48 20.71 2.71
N ILE A 397 -0.11 21.73 3.36
CA ILE A 397 0.07 23.13 2.97
C ILE A 397 1.48 23.56 3.42
N ARG A 398 2.24 24.16 2.49
CA ARG A 398 3.60 24.76 2.60
C ARG A 398 4.71 23.69 2.62
N THR A 399 5.55 23.59 1.58
CA THR A 399 6.49 24.64 1.16
C THR A 399 6.94 24.51 -0.31
N GLN A 400 6.97 25.67 -0.98
CA GLN A 400 7.80 26.05 -2.14
C GLN A 400 7.62 25.32 -3.49
N ARG A 401 6.65 25.84 -4.25
CA ARG A 401 6.78 26.32 -5.65
C ARG A 401 7.96 25.77 -6.47
N THR A 402 7.72 24.68 -7.19
CA THR A 402 8.05 24.61 -8.61
C THR A 402 6.75 24.67 -9.40
N ARG A 403 6.52 25.83 -10.04
CA ARG A 403 5.48 26.02 -11.04
C ARG A 403 5.80 25.09 -12.22
N ASN A 404 4.97 24.07 -12.41
CA ASN A 404 4.43 23.66 -13.71
C ASN A 404 3.60 22.39 -13.51
N VAL A 405 2.40 22.54 -12.95
CA VAL A 405 1.38 21.52 -13.08
C VAL A 405 0.28 22.12 -13.96
N ARG A 406 0.03 21.49 -15.11
CA ARG A 406 -1.00 21.89 -16.08
C ARG A 406 -2.37 21.78 -15.40
N ASP A 407 -2.99 22.91 -15.04
CA ASP A 407 -4.27 22.89 -14.31
C ASP A 407 -5.51 22.74 -15.21
N ARG A 408 -5.40 22.99 -16.52
CA ARG A 408 -6.52 22.86 -17.49
C ARG A 408 -6.04 22.41 -18.86
N SER A 409 -6.83 21.56 -19.52
CA SER A 409 -6.66 21.17 -20.92
C SER A 409 -7.96 21.37 -21.71
N TYR A 410 -7.89 21.30 -23.03
CA TYR A 410 -9.00 21.60 -23.94
C TYR A 410 -9.27 20.46 -24.92
N ALA A 411 -10.54 20.19 -25.23
CA ALA A 411 -10.96 19.15 -26.17
C ALA A 411 -12.05 19.67 -27.11
N VAL A 412 -12.19 19.06 -28.29
CA VAL A 412 -13.30 19.35 -29.20
C VAL A 412 -14.49 18.47 -28.82
N LYS A 413 -15.64 19.06 -28.51
CA LYS A 413 -16.89 18.33 -28.24
C LYS A 413 -17.51 17.87 -29.56
N ILE A 414 -17.64 16.56 -29.75
CA ILE A 414 -18.21 15.95 -30.96
C ILE A 414 -19.70 15.70 -30.79
N GLY A 415 -20.16 15.35 -29.59
CA GLY A 415 -21.57 15.15 -29.34
C GLY A 415 -21.91 15.05 -27.86
N GLU A 416 -23.19 15.25 -27.56
CA GLU A 416 -23.75 15.20 -26.22
C GLU A 416 -25.02 14.31 -26.23
N PHE A 417 -25.02 13.25 -25.42
CA PHE A 417 -26.06 12.21 -25.42
C PHE A 417 -26.69 12.02 -24.04
N ASP A 418 -28.02 12.01 -23.97
CA ASP A 418 -28.74 11.77 -22.72
C ASP A 418 -28.73 10.27 -22.37
N GLU A 419 -28.24 9.92 -21.17
CA GLU A 419 -28.12 8.56 -20.59
C GLU A 419 -27.23 7.54 -21.33
N SER A 420 -27.21 7.50 -22.66
CA SER A 420 -26.44 6.52 -23.44
C SER A 420 -26.17 6.98 -24.88
N ILE A 421 -25.05 6.53 -25.43
CA ILE A 421 -24.70 6.72 -26.85
C ILE A 421 -25.52 5.73 -27.69
N PRO A 422 -26.22 6.18 -28.76
CA PRO A 422 -26.95 5.30 -29.67
C PRO A 422 -26.06 4.21 -30.28
N ASP A 423 -26.57 2.98 -30.37
CA ASP A 423 -25.79 1.81 -30.81
C ASP A 423 -25.15 1.98 -32.20
N GLU A 424 -25.83 2.71 -33.08
CA GLU A 424 -25.39 2.99 -34.45
C GLU A 424 -24.09 3.82 -34.49
N LEU A 425 -23.83 4.60 -33.43
CA LEU A 425 -22.71 5.54 -33.34
C LEU A 425 -21.54 4.99 -32.51
N ILE A 426 -21.75 3.96 -31.68
CA ILE A 426 -20.73 3.38 -30.79
C ILE A 426 -19.48 2.98 -31.58
N ASN A 427 -19.70 2.23 -32.64
CA ASN A 427 -18.68 1.66 -33.49
C ASN A 427 -17.89 2.73 -34.27
N GLU A 428 -18.60 3.79 -34.67
CA GLU A 428 -18.02 4.97 -35.30
C GLU A 428 -17.14 5.75 -34.30
N ILE A 429 -17.66 6.02 -33.10
CA ILE A 429 -16.96 6.72 -32.01
C ILE A 429 -15.71 5.96 -31.56
N LEU A 430 -15.77 4.63 -31.42
CA LEU A 430 -14.61 3.81 -31.07
C LEU A 430 -13.52 3.81 -32.16
N SER A 431 -13.91 4.06 -33.41
CA SER A 431 -12.99 4.12 -34.56
C SER A 431 -12.36 5.51 -34.77
N LEU A 432 -12.86 6.54 -34.07
CA LEU A 432 -12.30 7.89 -34.12
C LEU A 432 -11.01 7.98 -33.29
N PRO A 433 -10.01 8.75 -33.79
CA PRO A 433 -8.76 8.94 -33.09
C PRO A 433 -8.89 9.91 -31.90
N ASP A 434 -8.16 9.63 -30.82
CA ASP A 434 -8.06 10.45 -29.61
C ASP A 434 -9.41 10.81 -28.97
N VAL A 435 -10.38 9.88 -29.04
CA VAL A 435 -11.72 10.06 -28.47
C VAL A 435 -11.83 9.54 -27.05
N GLU A 436 -12.52 10.32 -26.22
CA GLU A 436 -12.85 10.05 -24.82
C GLU A 436 -14.33 10.37 -24.53
N THR A 437 -14.90 9.69 -23.54
CA THR A 437 -16.27 9.96 -23.05
C THR A 437 -16.25 10.49 -21.64
N PHE A 438 -17.05 11.53 -21.38
CA PHE A 438 -17.21 12.15 -20.08
C PHE A 438 -18.66 12.13 -19.65
N ASP A 439 -18.92 11.86 -18.39
CA ASP A 439 -20.27 11.95 -17.85
C ASP A 439 -20.42 13.23 -17.02
N LYS A 440 -21.49 13.97 -17.28
CA LYS A 440 -21.88 15.18 -16.57
C LYS A 440 -23.39 15.11 -16.33
N ASP A 441 -23.78 14.93 -15.07
CA ASP A 441 -25.18 14.97 -14.62
C ASP A 441 -26.14 14.03 -15.40
N GLY A 442 -25.66 12.87 -15.85
CA GLY A 442 -26.46 11.90 -16.62
C GLY A 442 -26.39 12.08 -18.13
N THR A 443 -25.63 13.06 -18.60
CA THR A 443 -25.35 13.30 -20.02
C THR A 443 -23.92 12.86 -20.35
N ILE A 444 -23.77 12.10 -21.43
CA ILE A 444 -22.48 11.61 -21.95
C ILE A 444 -21.98 12.59 -23.01
N ILE A 445 -20.87 13.24 -22.73
CA ILE A 445 -20.14 14.12 -23.63
C ILE A 445 -19.04 13.31 -24.31
N VAL A 446 -19.05 13.25 -25.63
CA VAL A 446 -17.98 12.66 -26.44
C VAL A 446 -17.05 13.77 -26.88
N ALA A 447 -15.76 13.65 -26.55
CA ALA A 447 -14.77 14.67 -26.90
C ALA A 447 -13.53 14.08 -27.55
N LEU A 448 -12.84 14.91 -28.33
CA LEU A 448 -11.68 14.53 -29.12
C LEU A 448 -10.47 15.42 -28.83
N GLY A 449 -9.33 14.75 -28.62
CA GLY A 449 -7.99 15.32 -28.47
C GLY A 449 -7.72 15.91 -27.09
N ASP A 450 -6.45 16.20 -26.80
CA ASP A 450 -6.00 16.90 -25.58
C ASP A 450 -5.05 18.06 -25.90
N TYR A 451 -5.58 19.28 -25.86
CA TYR A 451 -4.93 20.48 -26.34
C TYR A 451 -4.56 21.43 -25.20
N ASN A 452 -3.42 22.10 -25.34
CA ASN A 452 -2.91 23.00 -24.30
C ASN A 452 -3.53 24.41 -24.38
N SER A 453 -4.22 24.73 -25.48
CA SER A 453 -4.88 26.03 -25.67
C SER A 453 -6.22 25.90 -26.39
N ILE A 454 -7.12 26.85 -26.11
CA ILE A 454 -8.40 26.99 -26.83
C ILE A 454 -8.17 27.18 -28.33
N ALA A 455 -7.10 27.92 -28.71
CA ALA A 455 -6.76 28.18 -30.10
C ALA A 455 -6.40 26.88 -30.85
N GLU A 456 -5.64 25.99 -30.21
CA GLU A 456 -5.28 24.68 -30.76
C GLU A 456 -6.50 23.75 -30.90
N ALA A 457 -7.35 23.70 -29.88
CA ALA A 457 -8.61 22.95 -29.95
C ALA A 457 -9.55 23.51 -31.03
N THR A 458 -9.61 24.84 -31.19
CA THR A 458 -10.46 25.51 -32.20
C THR A 458 -9.90 25.32 -33.62
N ALA A 459 -8.58 25.32 -33.78
CA ALA A 459 -7.92 24.99 -35.04
C ALA A 459 -8.22 23.54 -35.44
N LYS A 460 -8.09 22.59 -34.49
CA LYS A 460 -8.45 21.20 -34.72
C LYS A 460 -9.92 21.04 -35.08
N ARG A 461 -10.81 21.75 -34.39
CA ARG A 461 -12.24 21.81 -34.75
C ARG A 461 -12.45 22.25 -36.20
N GLY A 462 -11.70 23.26 -36.64
CA GLY A 462 -11.71 23.71 -38.04
C GLY A 462 -11.22 22.65 -39.03
N GLU A 463 -10.21 21.86 -38.66
CA GLU A 463 -9.73 20.71 -39.46
C GLU A 463 -10.78 19.59 -39.52
N LEU A 464 -11.40 19.25 -38.39
CA LEU A 464 -12.44 18.22 -38.29
C LEU A 464 -13.65 18.58 -39.15
N LYS A 465 -14.04 19.86 -39.17
CA LYS A 465 -15.09 20.37 -40.06
C LYS A 465 -14.73 20.21 -41.55
N GLN A 466 -13.46 20.37 -41.92
CA GLN A 466 -13.00 20.12 -43.30
C GLN A 466 -12.95 18.62 -43.64
N GLN A 467 -12.79 17.77 -42.62
CA GLN A 467 -12.83 16.31 -42.74
C GLN A 467 -14.25 15.75 -42.69
N GLY A 468 -15.29 16.58 -42.52
CA GLY A 468 -16.69 16.16 -42.47
C GLY A 468 -17.15 15.66 -41.10
N ILE A 469 -16.39 15.94 -40.03
CA ILE A 469 -16.78 15.66 -38.65
C ILE A 469 -17.41 16.94 -38.07
N ASP A 470 -18.73 16.93 -37.89
CA ASP A 470 -19.42 17.99 -37.17
C ASP A 470 -19.06 17.95 -35.68
N SER A 471 -18.97 19.13 -35.08
CA SER A 471 -18.57 19.29 -33.68
C SER A 471 -19.38 20.41 -33.04
N GLU A 472 -19.86 20.17 -31.83
CA GLU A 472 -20.77 21.06 -31.11
C GLU A 472 -20.04 22.21 -30.41
N GLY A 473 -18.73 22.10 -30.17
CA GLY A 473 -17.99 23.14 -29.46
C GLY A 473 -16.59 22.74 -28.99
N VAL A 474 -16.01 23.57 -28.12
CA VAL A 474 -14.78 23.26 -27.37
C VAL A 474 -15.12 23.20 -25.90
N ILE A 475 -14.56 22.21 -25.20
CA ILE A 475 -14.70 22.05 -23.75
C ILE A 475 -13.37 22.28 -23.05
N SER A 476 -13.42 22.75 -21.81
CA SER A 476 -12.29 22.73 -20.87
C SER A 476 -12.41 21.56 -19.91
N ARG A 477 -11.26 20.97 -19.57
CA ARG A 477 -11.11 19.87 -18.62
C ARG A 477 -10.18 20.30 -17.48
N ASP A 478 -10.55 19.95 -16.26
CA ASP A 478 -9.66 20.01 -15.09
C ASP A 478 -9.08 18.62 -14.75
N LYS A 479 -8.11 18.56 -13.82
CA LYS A 479 -7.47 17.31 -13.39
C LYS A 479 -8.42 16.30 -12.73
N LEU A 480 -9.60 16.74 -12.30
CA LEU A 480 -10.62 15.91 -11.69
C LEU A 480 -11.62 15.38 -12.74
N GLY A 481 -11.41 15.72 -14.01
CA GLY A 481 -12.25 15.29 -15.12
C GLY A 481 -13.55 16.07 -15.27
N ASN A 482 -13.71 17.21 -14.58
CA ASN A 482 -14.89 18.05 -14.76
C ASN A 482 -14.80 18.77 -16.10
N VAL A 483 -15.92 18.74 -16.82
CA VAL A 483 -16.02 19.30 -18.17
C VAL A 483 -16.90 20.55 -18.16
N LYS A 484 -16.38 21.64 -18.73
CA LYS A 484 -17.13 22.89 -18.92
C LYS A 484 -17.08 23.34 -20.37
N ASP A 485 -18.24 23.55 -20.97
CA ASP A 485 -18.38 24.13 -22.30
C ASP A 485 -17.78 25.54 -22.35
N ILE A 486 -17.03 25.81 -23.42
CA ILE A 486 -16.48 27.12 -23.72
C ILE A 486 -17.35 27.71 -24.81
N ALA A 487 -18.05 28.79 -24.49
CA ALA A 487 -18.82 29.54 -25.48
C ALA A 487 -17.89 30.00 -26.61
N ASP A 488 -18.32 29.78 -27.85
CA ASP A 488 -17.56 30.07 -29.05
C ASP A 488 -17.03 31.51 -29.05
N ALA A 489 -15.71 31.66 -28.94
CA ALA A 489 -15.01 32.93 -29.10
C ALA A 489 -14.96 33.28 -30.60
N GLY A 490 -16.10 33.69 -31.13
CA GLY A 490 -16.28 34.14 -32.49
C GLY A 490 -16.91 35.52 -32.58
N SER A 491 -16.57 36.49 -31.71
CA SER A 491 -16.70 37.93 -32.00
C SER A 491 -16.12 38.83 -30.90
N ALA A 492 -15.40 39.86 -31.32
CA ALA A 492 -15.03 41.11 -30.62
C ALA A 492 -14.00 41.04 -29.46
N THR A 493 -12.77 41.54 -29.64
CA THR A 493 -12.31 42.95 -29.57
C THR A 493 -11.95 43.42 -28.14
N SER A 494 -10.74 43.98 -28.05
CA SER A 494 -10.09 44.69 -26.95
C SER A 494 -10.97 45.41 -25.91
N SER A 495 -10.59 45.29 -24.64
CA SER A 495 -10.77 46.21 -23.49
C SER A 495 -10.96 45.34 -22.24
N GLY A 496 -10.18 45.41 -21.16
CA GLY A 496 -9.89 46.57 -20.34
C GLY A 496 -10.26 46.23 -18.88
N SER A 497 -9.38 46.57 -17.95
CA SER A 497 -9.43 46.39 -16.48
C SER A 497 -10.77 46.73 -15.80
N GLN A 498 -11.20 45.95 -14.78
CA GLN A 498 -11.33 46.41 -13.36
C GLN A 498 -12.11 45.44 -12.43
N SER A 499 -11.51 45.24 -11.25
CA SER A 499 -12.06 45.15 -9.87
C SER A 499 -13.57 45.16 -9.61
N GLY A 500 -14.02 44.31 -8.66
CA GLY A 500 -15.02 44.71 -7.66
C GLY A 500 -16.11 43.70 -7.23
N SER A 501 -15.95 43.16 -6.02
CA SER A 501 -16.95 43.05 -4.93
C SER A 501 -18.37 42.48 -5.16
N GLY A 502 -18.66 41.38 -4.47
CA GLY A 502 -19.76 41.25 -3.49
C GLY A 502 -21.20 41.01 -3.99
N GLY A 503 -21.87 39.99 -3.43
CA GLY A 503 -23.33 39.94 -3.42
C GLY A 503 -23.94 38.54 -3.44
N THR A 504 -24.38 38.07 -2.26
CA THR A 504 -25.28 36.93 -2.06
C THR A 504 -26.70 37.28 -2.55
N SER A 505 -27.38 36.38 -3.28
CA SER A 505 -28.83 36.22 -3.14
C SER A 505 -29.34 34.90 -3.74
N THR A 506 -29.98 34.12 -2.88
CA THR A 506 -31.01 33.12 -3.15
C THR A 506 -32.16 33.67 -4.00
N GLY A 507 -32.68 32.87 -4.93
CA GLY A 507 -33.88 33.20 -5.70
C GLY A 507 -34.42 32.00 -6.47
N LYS A 508 -35.27 31.22 -5.82
CA LYS A 508 -36.16 30.23 -6.43
C LYS A 508 -37.33 30.99 -7.07
N SER A 509 -37.55 30.83 -8.38
CA SER A 509 -38.81 31.22 -9.04
C SER A 509 -39.21 30.17 -10.07
N THR A 510 -40.33 29.54 -9.75
CA THR A 510 -41.19 28.70 -10.58
C THR A 510 -41.89 29.50 -11.69
N GLY A 511 -42.14 28.87 -12.84
CA GLY A 511 -43.02 29.40 -13.88
C GLY A 511 -43.14 28.51 -15.13
N THR A 512 -43.95 27.45 -14.98
CA THR A 512 -44.78 26.73 -15.96
C THR A 512 -44.90 27.25 -17.40
N GLY A 513 -44.83 26.34 -18.39
CA GLY A 513 -45.61 26.47 -19.63
C GLY A 513 -45.16 25.66 -20.86
N SER A 514 -45.74 24.47 -21.02
CA SER A 514 -46.15 23.84 -22.28
C SER A 514 -45.12 23.13 -23.17
N GLY A 515 -45.46 21.87 -23.48
CA GLY A 515 -44.63 20.92 -24.22
C GLY A 515 -44.36 21.27 -25.67
N SER A 516 -43.18 20.85 -26.10
CA SER A 516 -42.97 20.17 -27.37
C SER A 516 -41.93 19.10 -27.12
N ASP A 517 -42.27 17.84 -27.37
CA ASP A 517 -41.32 16.74 -27.49
C ASP A 517 -40.27 17.15 -28.52
N GLY A 518 -39.13 17.60 -28.03
CA GLY A 518 -37.97 18.01 -28.79
C GLY A 518 -36.85 17.04 -28.45
N GLU A 519 -36.81 15.93 -29.18
CA GLU A 519 -35.63 15.10 -29.39
C GLU A 519 -34.41 16.03 -29.54
N LYS A 520 -33.55 16.12 -28.52
CA LYS A 520 -32.30 16.90 -28.63
C LYS A 520 -31.48 16.25 -29.74
N THR A 521 -31.32 17.03 -30.79
CA THR A 521 -31.00 16.56 -32.13
C THR A 521 -29.53 16.24 -32.32
N ARG A 522 -29.33 15.16 -33.06
CA ARG A 522 -28.10 14.56 -33.62
C ARG A 522 -27.17 15.58 -34.30
N SER A 523 -25.86 15.41 -34.12
CA SER A 523 -24.86 15.83 -35.12
C SER A 523 -23.70 14.83 -35.26
N LEU A 524 -24.04 13.58 -35.59
CA LEU A 524 -23.15 12.68 -36.35
C LEU A 524 -23.85 12.34 -37.66
N GLU A 525 -24.15 13.35 -38.48
CA GLU A 525 -24.58 13.12 -39.86
C GLU A 525 -23.36 12.91 -40.76
N GLY A 526 -22.93 11.66 -40.88
CA GLY A 526 -22.49 11.12 -42.16
C GLY A 526 -21.00 11.21 -42.52
N LYS A 527 -20.38 10.02 -42.47
CA LYS A 527 -19.17 9.60 -43.20
C LYS A 527 -17.89 10.34 -42.81
N THR A 528 -16.99 9.69 -42.05
CA THR A 528 -15.53 9.71 -42.30
C THR A 528 -14.70 8.83 -41.34
N VAL A 529 -15.13 7.59 -41.05
CA VAL A 529 -14.15 6.58 -40.66
C VAL A 529 -13.42 6.12 -41.91
N ASP A 530 -12.08 6.25 -41.95
CA ASP A 530 -11.28 5.65 -43.01
C ASP A 530 -11.51 4.14 -43.04
N LYS A 531 -12.29 3.67 -44.01
CA LYS A 531 -12.74 2.28 -44.12
C LYS A 531 -11.60 1.27 -44.24
N ASN A 532 -10.38 1.74 -44.52
CA ASN A 532 -9.21 0.89 -44.64
C ASN A 532 -8.33 0.84 -43.38
N LYS A 533 -8.54 1.73 -42.40
CA LYS A 533 -7.73 1.79 -41.18
C LYS A 533 -8.26 0.82 -40.12
N THR A 534 -7.36 0.03 -39.54
CA THR A 534 -7.67 -0.85 -38.40
C THR A 534 -7.20 -0.18 -37.12
N VAL A 535 -8.07 -0.14 -36.12
CA VAL A 535 -7.83 0.42 -34.79
C VAL A 535 -8.02 -0.67 -33.75
N TYR A 536 -7.10 -0.76 -32.81
CA TYR A 536 -7.11 -1.68 -31.68
C TYR A 536 -7.36 -0.90 -30.40
N ARG A 537 -8.32 -1.36 -29.58
CA ARG A 537 -8.58 -0.86 -28.23
C ARG A 537 -8.64 -2.04 -27.25
N VAL A 538 -8.43 -1.79 -25.96
CA VAL A 538 -8.52 -2.83 -24.93
C VAL A 538 -9.84 -2.68 -24.19
N GLN A 539 -10.75 -3.63 -24.31
CA GLN A 539 -11.93 -3.64 -23.44
C GLN A 539 -11.49 -4.11 -22.05
N ILE A 540 -11.71 -3.29 -21.03
CA ILE A 540 -11.25 -3.57 -19.65
C ILE A 540 -12.33 -4.21 -18.78
N GLY A 541 -13.60 -4.13 -19.18
CA GLY A 541 -14.70 -4.73 -18.43
C GLY A 541 -16.07 -4.51 -19.07
N ALA A 542 -17.05 -5.27 -18.56
CA ALA A 542 -18.47 -5.08 -18.83
C ALA A 542 -19.21 -5.11 -17.49
N PHE A 543 -19.84 -3.99 -17.12
CA PHE A 543 -20.36 -3.76 -15.78
C PHE A 543 -21.89 -3.68 -15.78
N SER A 544 -22.54 -4.30 -14.80
CA SER A 544 -24.00 -4.25 -14.62
C SER A 544 -24.48 -2.92 -14.00
N LYS A 545 -23.60 -2.26 -13.24
CA LYS A 545 -23.79 -0.90 -12.71
C LYS A 545 -22.63 -0.03 -13.15
N LYS A 546 -22.88 1.27 -13.32
CA LYS A 546 -21.87 2.23 -13.75
C LYS A 546 -20.74 2.30 -12.71
N PRO A 547 -19.49 1.98 -13.06
CA PRO A 547 -18.35 2.11 -12.15
C PRO A 547 -18.18 3.56 -11.70
N ASP A 548 -17.76 3.78 -10.45
CA ASP A 548 -17.39 5.12 -9.99
C ASP A 548 -16.23 5.66 -10.84
N ARG A 549 -16.34 6.89 -11.32
CA ARG A 549 -15.32 7.52 -12.16
C ARG A 549 -13.96 7.61 -11.48
N ARG A 550 -13.93 7.62 -10.14
CA ARG A 550 -12.68 7.57 -9.37
C ARG A 550 -11.92 6.26 -9.60
N THR A 551 -12.60 5.13 -9.75
CA THR A 551 -11.95 3.83 -9.95
C THR A 551 -11.38 3.68 -11.36
N LEU A 552 -11.97 4.36 -12.35
CA LEU A 552 -11.52 4.35 -13.75
C LEU A 552 -10.64 5.56 -14.13
N SER A 553 -10.27 6.41 -13.18
CA SER A 553 -9.54 7.67 -13.43
C SER A 553 -8.14 7.49 -14.03
N ASN A 554 -7.54 6.31 -13.82
CA ASN A 554 -6.20 5.95 -14.32
C ASN A 554 -6.23 5.18 -15.66
N VAL A 555 -7.40 5.07 -16.30
CA VAL A 555 -7.54 4.39 -17.60
C VAL A 555 -7.30 5.39 -18.74
N PRO A 556 -6.31 5.16 -19.61
CA PRO A 556 -6.01 6.09 -20.70
C PRO A 556 -7.07 6.02 -21.80
N ASN A 557 -7.44 7.19 -22.38
CA ASN A 557 -8.39 7.33 -23.48
C ASN A 557 -9.69 6.53 -23.27
N LEU A 558 -10.29 6.67 -22.08
CA LEU A 558 -11.45 5.88 -21.66
C LEU A 558 -12.68 6.22 -22.51
N VAL A 559 -13.24 5.19 -23.14
CA VAL A 559 -14.52 5.25 -23.84
C VAL A 559 -15.46 4.25 -23.20
N SER A 560 -16.64 4.71 -22.76
CA SER A 560 -17.65 3.85 -22.14
C SER A 560 -19.03 4.08 -22.73
N PHE A 561 -19.80 3.00 -22.88
CA PHE A 561 -21.18 3.05 -23.34
C PHE A 561 -21.98 1.86 -22.80
N LYS A 562 -23.31 2.01 -22.78
CA LYS A 562 -24.25 0.95 -22.38
C LYS A 562 -24.70 0.19 -23.62
N GLY A 563 -24.48 -1.13 -23.64
CA GLY A 563 -24.93 -2.00 -24.73
C GLY A 563 -26.40 -2.42 -24.59
N LYS A 564 -26.93 -3.05 -25.64
CA LYS A 564 -28.32 -3.60 -25.70
C LYS A 564 -28.67 -4.58 -24.60
N ASP A 565 -27.67 -5.26 -24.05
CA ASP A 565 -27.77 -6.20 -22.94
C ASP A 565 -27.81 -5.50 -21.56
N GLY A 566 -27.83 -4.17 -21.54
CA GLY A 566 -27.82 -3.37 -20.32
C GLY A 566 -26.46 -3.25 -19.66
N LEU A 567 -25.41 -3.90 -20.19
CA LEU A 567 -24.06 -3.85 -19.66
C LEU A 567 -23.30 -2.63 -20.16
N ILE A 568 -22.61 -1.95 -19.25
CA ILE A 568 -21.72 -0.83 -19.55
C ILE A 568 -20.34 -1.39 -19.90
N ARG A 569 -19.92 -1.23 -21.16
CA ARG A 569 -18.61 -1.66 -21.61
C ARG A 569 -17.64 -0.49 -21.59
N ALA A 570 -16.45 -0.72 -21.06
CA ALA A 570 -15.38 0.28 -20.98
C ALA A 570 -14.16 -0.16 -21.81
N TYR A 571 -13.62 0.77 -22.57
CA TYR A 571 -12.48 0.58 -23.48
C TYR A 571 -11.36 1.55 -23.13
N ALA A 572 -10.13 1.05 -23.17
CA ALA A 572 -8.91 1.77 -22.87
C ALA A 572 -8.00 1.85 -24.09
N GLY A 573 -7.35 2.99 -24.24
CA GLY A 573 -6.34 3.26 -25.25
C GLY A 573 -6.87 3.27 -26.68
N GLU A 574 -5.95 3.57 -27.60
CA GLU A 574 -6.15 3.48 -29.04
C GLU A 574 -4.80 3.17 -29.70
N PHE A 575 -4.76 2.15 -30.53
CA PHE A 575 -3.53 1.72 -31.19
C PHE A 575 -3.79 1.33 -32.64
N THR A 576 -2.85 1.65 -33.52
CA THR A 576 -2.80 1.10 -34.89
C THR A 576 -2.00 -0.19 -34.97
N ASP A 577 -1.21 -0.50 -33.94
CA ASP A 577 -0.38 -1.69 -33.81
C ASP A 577 -0.94 -2.61 -32.71
N TYR A 578 -1.18 -3.86 -33.07
CA TYR A 578 -1.65 -4.90 -32.16
C TYR A 578 -0.68 -5.10 -30.98
N LYS A 579 0.63 -4.99 -31.20
CA LYS A 579 1.62 -5.22 -30.13
C LYS A 579 1.45 -4.23 -28.98
N LYS A 580 1.24 -2.95 -29.30
CA LYS A 580 1.00 -1.90 -28.29
C LYS A 580 -0.33 -2.10 -27.55
N ALA A 581 -1.36 -2.58 -28.26
CA ALA A 581 -2.63 -2.94 -27.63
C ALA A 581 -2.49 -4.15 -26.68
N ALA A 582 -1.64 -5.12 -27.02
CA ALA A 582 -1.34 -6.25 -26.16
C ALA A 582 -0.51 -5.86 -24.92
N GLU A 583 0.42 -4.91 -25.04
CA GLU A 583 1.16 -4.33 -23.91
C GLU A 583 0.20 -3.62 -22.94
N LEU A 584 -0.71 -2.76 -23.45
CA LEU A 584 -1.73 -2.13 -22.61
C LEU A 584 -2.67 -3.17 -21.97
N LYS A 585 -3.03 -4.24 -22.68
CA LYS A 585 -3.83 -5.34 -22.10
C LYS A 585 -3.14 -5.92 -20.85
N ILE A 586 -1.85 -6.21 -20.92
CA ILE A 586 -1.08 -6.75 -19.79
C ILE A 586 -1.07 -5.75 -18.64
N GLU A 587 -0.86 -4.46 -18.94
CA GLU A 587 -0.92 -3.38 -17.93
C GLU A 587 -2.30 -3.30 -17.25
N MET A 588 -3.40 -3.47 -17.99
CA MET A 588 -4.74 -3.45 -17.41
C MET A 588 -5.00 -4.67 -16.52
N ILE A 589 -4.56 -5.87 -16.92
CA ILE A 589 -4.67 -7.08 -16.08
C ILE A 589 -3.91 -6.88 -14.76
N GLN A 590 -2.68 -6.36 -14.83
CA GLN A 590 -1.88 -6.05 -13.63
C GLN A 590 -2.52 -5.00 -12.71
N LYS A 591 -3.43 -4.18 -13.22
CA LYS A 591 -4.20 -3.19 -12.45
C LYS A 591 -5.54 -3.72 -11.92
N GLY A 592 -5.77 -5.04 -11.99
CA GLY A 592 -6.98 -5.69 -11.49
C GLY A 592 -8.14 -5.76 -12.49
N TYR A 593 -7.87 -5.55 -13.79
CA TYR A 593 -8.87 -5.74 -14.86
C TYR A 593 -8.65 -7.10 -15.55
N ASP A 594 -8.88 -8.20 -14.83
CA ASP A 594 -8.57 -9.57 -15.28
C ASP A 594 -9.31 -10.00 -16.54
N GLY A 595 -10.48 -9.40 -16.79
CA GLY A 595 -11.27 -9.59 -18.00
C GLY A 595 -10.79 -8.79 -19.22
N ALA A 596 -9.64 -8.11 -19.16
CA ALA A 596 -9.21 -7.21 -20.22
C ALA A 596 -8.78 -7.95 -21.50
N TYR A 597 -9.26 -7.50 -22.67
CA TYR A 597 -8.91 -8.11 -23.95
C TYR A 597 -8.92 -7.13 -25.13
N VAL A 598 -8.15 -7.45 -26.18
CA VAL A 598 -7.96 -6.58 -27.35
C VAL A 598 -9.13 -6.73 -28.33
N VAL A 599 -9.66 -5.61 -28.77
CA VAL A 599 -10.73 -5.49 -29.77
C VAL A 599 -10.18 -4.78 -31.00
N ALA A 600 -10.39 -5.37 -32.18
CA ALA A 600 -10.03 -4.78 -33.47
C ALA A 600 -11.27 -4.23 -34.19
N LEU A 601 -11.16 -3.01 -34.69
CA LEU A 601 -12.21 -2.28 -35.40
C LEU A 601 -11.67 -1.84 -36.76
N LYS A 602 -12.44 -2.03 -37.83
CA LYS A 602 -12.09 -1.60 -39.19
C LYS A 602 -13.28 -0.94 -39.86
N GLY A 603 -13.15 0.34 -40.16
CA GLY A 603 -14.20 1.10 -40.84
C GLY A 603 -15.51 1.23 -40.04
N GLY A 604 -15.43 1.16 -38.70
CA GLY A 604 -16.59 1.13 -37.81
C GLY A 604 -16.92 -0.28 -37.32
N ASP A 605 -16.71 -1.32 -38.13
CA ASP A 605 -17.13 -2.67 -37.76
C ASP A 605 -16.06 -3.42 -36.95
N ARG A 606 -16.52 -4.18 -35.96
CA ARG A 606 -15.66 -5.07 -35.19
C ARG A 606 -15.26 -6.26 -36.07
N ILE A 607 -13.95 -6.48 -36.21
CA ILE A 607 -13.39 -7.60 -36.96
C ILE A 607 -12.67 -8.57 -36.04
N THR A 608 -12.50 -9.83 -36.47
CA THR A 608 -11.70 -10.80 -35.72
C THR A 608 -10.21 -10.44 -35.77
N LEU A 609 -9.43 -10.84 -34.77
CA LEU A 609 -7.97 -10.62 -34.76
C LEU A 609 -7.27 -11.30 -35.96
N GLN A 610 -7.84 -12.41 -36.45
CA GLN A 610 -7.37 -13.12 -37.63
C GLN A 610 -7.61 -12.31 -38.92
N GLU A 611 -8.80 -11.69 -39.07
CA GLU A 611 -9.12 -10.80 -40.19
C GLU A 611 -8.35 -9.47 -40.14
N ALA A 612 -7.98 -9.01 -38.94
CA ALA A 612 -7.15 -7.83 -38.73
C ALA A 612 -5.69 -8.02 -39.17
N LYS A 613 -5.30 -9.22 -39.66
CA LYS A 613 -3.92 -9.63 -39.96
C LYS A 613 -3.00 -9.42 -38.75
N ALA A 614 -3.53 -9.50 -37.53
CA ALA A 614 -2.75 -9.50 -36.30
C ALA A 614 -2.03 -10.85 -36.19
N THR A 615 -0.95 -10.96 -36.95
CA THR A 615 -0.09 -12.14 -36.93
C THR A 615 0.66 -12.07 -35.61
N VAL A 616 0.30 -12.92 -34.65
CA VAL A 616 1.23 -13.27 -33.60
C VAL A 616 2.41 -13.89 -34.33
N VAL A 617 3.53 -13.16 -34.40
CA VAL A 617 4.80 -13.76 -34.81
C VAL A 617 5.15 -14.77 -33.72
N GLN A 618 4.61 -15.98 -33.84
CA GLN A 618 5.29 -17.15 -33.32
C GLN A 618 6.49 -17.35 -34.23
N ASP A 619 7.68 -17.17 -33.67
CA ASP A 619 8.94 -17.55 -34.29
C ASP A 619 8.91 -19.06 -34.60
N ASP A 620 8.38 -19.41 -35.77
CA ASP A 620 8.49 -20.75 -36.33
C ASP A 620 9.88 -20.88 -36.94
N LEU A 621 10.78 -21.32 -36.08
CA LEU A 621 12.17 -21.64 -36.34
C LEU A 621 12.27 -22.82 -37.33
N GLY A 622 12.43 -22.53 -38.63
CA GLY A 622 13.08 -23.43 -39.61
C GLY A 622 12.44 -24.78 -39.96
N VAL A 623 11.30 -25.16 -39.40
CA VAL A 623 10.58 -26.40 -39.74
C VAL A 623 9.77 -26.20 -41.03
N PRO A 624 9.94 -27.04 -42.09
CA PRO A 624 9.19 -26.90 -43.33
C PRO A 624 7.68 -27.01 -43.07
N LYS A 625 6.92 -25.96 -43.40
CA LYS A 625 5.46 -25.92 -43.22
C LYS A 625 4.69 -26.50 -44.41
N ASP A 626 5.27 -26.43 -45.61
CA ASP A 626 4.51 -26.57 -46.86
C ASP A 626 4.99 -27.72 -47.77
N ARG A 627 5.79 -28.67 -47.25
CA ARG A 627 6.16 -29.88 -48.01
C ARG A 627 6.34 -31.11 -47.12
N LYS A 628 6.00 -32.29 -47.67
CA LYS A 628 6.32 -33.58 -47.05
C LYS A 628 7.83 -33.81 -47.09
N LEU A 629 8.37 -34.35 -45.99
CA LEU A 629 9.78 -34.70 -45.87
C LEU A 629 10.09 -35.93 -46.75
N THR A 630 11.25 -35.95 -47.39
CA THR A 630 11.74 -37.16 -48.07
C THR A 630 12.09 -38.25 -47.05
N GLU A 631 12.12 -39.52 -47.46
CA GLU A 631 12.47 -40.63 -46.54
C GLU A 631 13.88 -40.45 -45.93
N ASP A 632 14.84 -39.94 -46.71
CA ASP A 632 16.18 -39.60 -46.20
C ASP A 632 16.15 -38.46 -45.17
N GLU A 633 15.25 -37.48 -45.34
CA GLU A 633 15.07 -36.36 -44.42
C GLU A 633 14.40 -36.81 -43.11
N LYS A 634 13.40 -37.71 -43.19
CA LYS A 634 12.76 -38.33 -42.03
C LYS A 634 13.75 -39.18 -41.25
N GLU A 635 14.54 -40.00 -41.94
CA GLU A 635 15.46 -40.92 -41.29
C GLU A 635 16.64 -40.20 -40.61
N ASN A 636 17.11 -39.07 -41.16
CA ASN A 636 18.29 -38.39 -40.62
C ASN A 636 17.98 -37.21 -39.69
N ASN A 637 16.85 -36.52 -39.86
CA ASN A 637 16.65 -35.21 -39.20
C ASN A 637 15.45 -35.13 -38.25
N LEU A 638 14.50 -36.08 -38.30
CA LEU A 638 13.32 -36.11 -37.41
C LEU A 638 13.53 -37.11 -36.28
N ARG A 639 13.44 -36.65 -35.02
CA ARG A 639 13.50 -37.50 -33.83
C ARG A 639 12.38 -37.16 -32.86
N PHE A 640 11.89 -38.17 -32.14
CA PHE A 640 11.01 -38.00 -30.99
C PHE A 640 11.85 -38.09 -29.72
N LYS A 641 11.64 -37.16 -28.80
CA LYS A 641 12.31 -37.08 -27.50
C LYS A 641 11.29 -36.85 -26.40
N VAL A 642 11.70 -37.02 -25.14
CA VAL A 642 10.85 -36.76 -23.98
C VAL A 642 11.36 -35.53 -23.25
N GLN A 643 10.58 -34.46 -23.22
CA GLN A 643 10.91 -33.27 -22.45
C GLN A 643 10.52 -33.48 -20.99
N ILE A 644 11.47 -33.27 -20.09
CA ILE A 644 11.28 -33.44 -18.64
C ILE A 644 11.28 -32.12 -17.88
N GLY A 645 11.74 -31.03 -18.49
CA GLY A 645 11.70 -29.69 -17.89
C GLY A 645 12.10 -28.58 -18.85
N ALA A 646 11.68 -27.35 -18.55
CA ALA A 646 12.03 -26.13 -19.28
C ALA A 646 12.20 -24.95 -18.32
N PHE A 647 13.35 -24.29 -18.33
CA PHE A 647 13.72 -23.27 -17.34
C PHE A 647 14.29 -22.02 -18.02
N LYS A 648 13.87 -20.83 -17.56
CA LYS A 648 14.34 -19.53 -18.09
C LYS A 648 15.52 -18.94 -17.27
N LYS A 649 15.83 -19.54 -16.12
CA LYS A 649 16.96 -19.22 -15.21
C LYS A 649 17.65 -20.53 -14.80
N GLU A 650 18.69 -20.46 -13.97
CA GLU A 650 19.45 -21.65 -13.53
C GLU A 650 18.56 -22.67 -12.83
N VAL A 651 18.79 -23.96 -13.11
CA VAL A 651 17.98 -25.07 -12.57
C VAL A 651 18.32 -25.24 -11.09
N PRO A 652 17.33 -25.31 -10.18
CA PRO A 652 17.57 -25.59 -8.77
C PRO A 652 18.47 -26.82 -8.60
N THR A 653 19.49 -26.73 -7.74
CA THR A 653 20.54 -27.77 -7.61
C THR A 653 19.96 -29.16 -7.31
N ALA A 654 18.90 -29.25 -6.52
CA ALA A 654 18.20 -30.50 -6.22
C ALA A 654 17.49 -31.12 -7.43
N THR A 655 16.98 -30.29 -8.36
CA THR A 655 16.38 -30.74 -9.62
C THR A 655 17.46 -31.16 -10.61
N LEU A 656 18.58 -30.43 -10.63
CA LEU A 656 19.74 -30.75 -11.45
C LEU A 656 20.37 -32.09 -11.05
N GLU A 657 20.48 -32.39 -9.76
CA GLU A 657 20.98 -33.68 -9.25
C GLU A 657 20.11 -34.86 -9.71
N LYS A 658 18.78 -34.73 -9.68
CA LYS A 658 17.86 -35.76 -10.20
C LYS A 658 17.97 -35.92 -11.72
N TYR A 659 18.21 -34.82 -12.42
CA TYR A 659 18.38 -34.81 -13.88
C TYR A 659 19.72 -35.43 -14.31
N MET A 660 20.78 -35.24 -13.53
CA MET A 660 22.10 -35.83 -13.79
C MET A 660 22.16 -37.34 -13.54
N GLN A 661 21.17 -37.92 -12.87
CA GLN A 661 21.02 -39.38 -12.70
C GLN A 661 20.38 -40.08 -13.90
N LEU A 662 19.81 -39.31 -14.85
CA LEU A 662 19.22 -39.86 -16.07
C LEU A 662 20.29 -40.05 -17.15
N ASP A 663 20.42 -41.26 -17.66
CA ASP A 663 21.23 -41.55 -18.83
C ASP A 663 20.63 -40.86 -20.08
N ASN A 664 21.48 -40.19 -20.86
CA ASN A 664 21.12 -39.50 -22.13
C ASN A 664 20.20 -38.27 -22.00
N LEU A 665 20.45 -37.42 -21.00
CA LEU A 665 19.84 -36.10 -20.91
C LEU A 665 20.57 -35.06 -21.77
N GLU A 666 19.84 -34.36 -22.64
CA GLU A 666 20.34 -33.25 -23.44
C GLU A 666 19.74 -31.92 -22.99
N GLN A 667 20.59 -30.90 -22.88
CA GLN A 667 20.22 -29.52 -22.63
C GLN A 667 20.15 -28.74 -23.96
N LYS A 668 19.01 -28.12 -24.26
CA LYS A 668 18.77 -27.35 -25.49
C LYS A 668 18.34 -25.94 -25.14
N GLN A 669 19.17 -24.95 -25.47
CA GLN A 669 18.78 -23.55 -25.34
C GLN A 669 17.90 -23.12 -26.51
N GLN A 670 16.75 -22.53 -26.21
CA GLN A 670 15.86 -21.94 -27.21
C GLN A 670 16.19 -20.44 -27.41
N PRO A 671 15.91 -19.88 -28.60
CA PRO A 671 16.19 -18.47 -28.91
C PRO A 671 15.50 -17.45 -28.00
N ASN A 672 14.44 -17.84 -27.31
CA ASN A 672 13.71 -17.03 -26.32
C ASN A 672 14.34 -17.03 -24.92
N GLY A 673 15.55 -17.60 -24.76
CA GLY A 673 16.28 -17.67 -23.48
C GLY A 673 15.83 -18.80 -22.55
N VAL A 674 14.96 -19.71 -22.99
CA VAL A 674 14.52 -20.88 -22.21
C VAL A 674 15.41 -22.08 -22.52
N THR A 675 15.96 -22.70 -21.47
CA THR A 675 16.70 -23.96 -21.53
C THR A 675 15.74 -25.13 -21.33
N LYS A 676 15.66 -26.02 -22.32
CA LYS A 676 14.86 -27.26 -22.24
C LYS A 676 15.74 -28.46 -21.98
N TYR A 677 15.28 -29.35 -21.11
CA TYR A 677 15.91 -30.62 -20.78
C TYR A 677 15.10 -31.74 -21.42
N VAL A 678 15.73 -32.46 -22.35
CA VAL A 678 15.10 -33.54 -23.12
C VAL A 678 15.91 -34.82 -23.00
N ALA A 679 15.24 -35.95 -22.82
CA ALA A 679 15.85 -37.26 -22.67
C ALA A 679 15.40 -38.22 -23.78
N GLY A 680 16.31 -39.12 -24.16
CA GLY A 680 16.06 -40.16 -25.16
C GLY A 680 16.09 -39.65 -26.60
N ASN A 681 16.18 -40.59 -27.54
CA ASN A 681 16.30 -40.29 -28.97
C ASN A 681 15.65 -41.41 -29.80
N PHE A 682 14.43 -41.19 -30.27
CA PHE A 682 13.60 -42.24 -30.87
C PHE A 682 13.19 -41.89 -32.31
N LYS A 683 13.12 -42.90 -33.18
CA LYS A 683 12.60 -42.75 -34.56
C LYS A 683 11.07 -42.80 -34.64
N SER A 684 10.39 -43.32 -33.61
CA SER A 684 8.93 -43.47 -33.57
C SER A 684 8.35 -42.86 -32.30
N TYR A 685 7.16 -42.25 -32.45
CA TYR A 685 6.38 -41.72 -31.33
C TYR A 685 6.04 -42.79 -30.30
N GLU A 686 5.74 -44.02 -30.71
CA GLU A 686 5.37 -45.11 -29.80
C GLU A 686 6.53 -45.51 -28.88
N ALA A 687 7.75 -45.53 -29.41
CA ALA A 687 8.96 -45.77 -28.63
C ALA A 687 9.24 -44.64 -27.63
N ALA A 688 9.05 -43.37 -28.03
CA ALA A 688 9.19 -42.23 -27.15
C ALA A 688 8.10 -42.19 -26.06
N LYS A 689 6.88 -42.63 -26.38
CA LYS A 689 5.77 -42.71 -25.43
C LYS A 689 6.05 -43.77 -24.35
N ALA A 690 6.55 -44.95 -24.72
CA ALA A 690 6.92 -45.99 -23.78
C ALA A 690 8.03 -45.50 -22.81
N PHE A 691 9.04 -44.80 -23.33
CA PHE A 691 10.10 -44.20 -22.51
C PHE A 691 9.59 -43.08 -21.59
N LYS A 692 8.66 -42.25 -22.07
CA LYS A 692 8.00 -41.23 -21.23
C LYS A 692 7.21 -41.88 -20.08
N ASP A 693 6.49 -42.96 -20.33
CA ASP A 693 5.74 -43.67 -19.30
C ASP A 693 6.66 -44.35 -18.26
N GLU A 694 7.88 -44.75 -18.66
CA GLU A 694 8.94 -45.23 -17.75
C GLU A 694 9.51 -44.09 -16.88
N LEU A 695 9.82 -42.94 -17.47
CA LEU A 695 10.32 -41.78 -16.73
C LEU A 695 9.29 -41.27 -15.71
N ARG A 696 8.00 -41.30 -16.02
CA ARG A 696 6.94 -40.96 -15.07
C ARG A 696 6.94 -41.90 -13.85
N LYS A 697 7.15 -43.20 -14.05
CA LYS A 697 7.27 -44.16 -12.94
C LYS A 697 8.49 -43.92 -12.05
N GLN A 698 9.52 -43.26 -12.58
CA GLN A 698 10.73 -42.87 -11.85
C GLN A 698 10.60 -41.51 -11.15
N GLY A 699 9.41 -40.89 -11.16
CA GLY A 699 9.14 -39.63 -10.47
C GLY A 699 9.22 -38.37 -11.36
N PHE A 700 9.25 -38.52 -12.69
CA PHE A 700 9.18 -37.40 -13.64
C PHE A 700 7.75 -37.21 -14.18
N ASP A 701 6.79 -36.90 -13.31
CA ASP A 701 5.35 -36.86 -13.65
C ASP A 701 5.00 -35.87 -14.77
N GLY A 702 5.75 -34.77 -14.86
CA GLY A 702 5.64 -33.75 -15.91
C GLY A 702 6.23 -34.13 -17.27
N ALA A 703 6.78 -35.33 -17.46
CA ALA A 703 7.42 -35.72 -18.72
C ALA A 703 6.41 -35.87 -19.87
N PHE A 704 6.71 -35.32 -21.05
CA PHE A 704 5.89 -35.47 -22.27
C PHE A 704 6.73 -35.57 -23.55
N VAL A 705 6.16 -36.17 -24.59
CA VAL A 705 6.86 -36.38 -25.87
C VAL A 705 6.89 -35.09 -26.68
N VAL A 706 8.01 -34.82 -27.34
CA VAL A 706 8.23 -33.69 -28.25
C VAL A 706 8.94 -34.16 -29.53
N GLY A 707 8.82 -33.39 -30.60
CA GLY A 707 9.60 -33.59 -31.83
C GLY A 707 10.86 -32.73 -31.83
N GLU A 708 11.94 -33.25 -32.40
CA GLU A 708 13.17 -32.51 -32.72
C GLU A 708 13.45 -32.55 -34.22
N TRP A 709 13.72 -31.39 -34.80
CA TRP A 709 14.14 -31.21 -36.19
C TRP A 709 15.36 -30.32 -36.23
N LYS A 710 16.50 -30.87 -36.69
CA LYS A 710 17.79 -30.15 -36.80
C LYS A 710 18.17 -29.36 -35.52
N GLY A 711 17.96 -29.95 -34.34
CA GLY A 711 18.29 -29.32 -33.05
C GLY A 711 17.17 -28.52 -32.40
N GLN A 712 16.03 -28.33 -33.09
CA GLN A 712 14.93 -27.49 -32.61
C GLN A 712 13.72 -28.32 -32.19
N ILE A 713 13.18 -27.99 -31.02
CA ILE A 713 12.08 -28.72 -30.38
C ILE A 713 10.73 -28.10 -30.73
N PHE A 714 9.77 -28.94 -31.15
CA PHE A 714 8.41 -28.56 -31.50
C PHE A 714 7.39 -29.61 -31.01
N SER A 715 6.08 -29.38 -31.20
CA SER A 715 5.03 -30.24 -30.64
C SER A 715 5.06 -31.66 -31.23
N ALA A 716 4.67 -32.65 -30.41
CA ALA A 716 4.60 -34.05 -30.84
C ALA A 716 3.59 -34.25 -31.99
N GLU A 717 2.48 -33.53 -31.99
CA GLU A 717 1.44 -33.62 -33.04
C GLU A 717 2.01 -33.28 -34.41
N LYS A 718 2.76 -32.17 -34.50
CA LYS A 718 3.43 -31.74 -35.73
C LYS A 718 4.54 -32.72 -36.14
N ALA A 719 5.20 -33.38 -35.17
CA ALA A 719 6.21 -34.39 -35.46
C ALA A 719 5.60 -35.69 -36.01
N ILE A 720 4.45 -36.09 -35.48
CA ILE A 720 3.66 -37.21 -35.99
C ILE A 720 3.20 -36.91 -37.42
N GLU A 721 2.72 -35.70 -37.68
CA GLU A 721 2.31 -35.27 -39.02
C GLU A 721 3.47 -35.30 -40.02
N LEU A 722 4.66 -34.83 -39.63
CA LEU A 722 5.87 -34.88 -40.46
C LEU A 722 6.46 -36.28 -40.64
N SER A 723 6.14 -37.22 -39.73
CA SER A 723 6.59 -38.62 -39.82
C SER A 723 5.75 -39.47 -40.79
N LYS A 724 4.51 -39.05 -41.07
CA LYS A 724 3.63 -39.69 -42.06
C LYS A 724 4.08 -39.37 -43.48
#